data_AF-A0A938M4F4-F1
#
_entry.id   AF-A0A938M4F4-F1
#
_cell.length_a   1.000
_cell.length_b   1.000
_cell.length_c   1.000
_cell.angle_alpha   90.00
_cell.angle_beta   90.00
_cell.angle_gamma   90.00
#
_symmetry.space_group_name_H-M   'P 1'
#
loop_
_entity.id
_entity.type
_entity.pdbx_description
1 polymer ?
#
loop_
_entity_poly.entity_id
_entity_poly.type
_entity_poly.pdbx_seq_one_letter_code
_entity_poly.pdbx_strand_id
1 'polypeptide(L)'
;MSNKFPMSNPPAADQCSRTAACLGHCGLVICWALVTGHWSFVQAATFHVAQQHPQAADSLELETGWRFSADDKEAFAVPFHRDEAWPTLEQALGRAWRLANPRVRGGFVWYRCRFTPPKSPFGDGPLVVEVGDERTLDKMFLNNQPLQPAWLSEVMPSRRSPFSAAYVVPQGLLKPQENVLALRVRDFDILEPNHVGRVTIRRAATADMLNVGLKAVARDGKDGCELAIGSTFERSLSAALAFRVEDYFGKALREKRQDVQLAPRGVERVFLPIESGADYKVVAWAEWRKERGPESWEYLDPTERFGLRDALRLKGPWEFRPVTQAEGFKLPAPGDGWKPVTLPHVLKGAENLPTHRAWYRLRVQVPEAMRGKRLCLWLPSVRYKAEVFVNGQKAASKPNWDLPDEIELAGQPGATSLELLLGVTDYIAGLAPELPEPKDGQHGVPTRGVIAAAPVLPGGYSMGFDEIPELRGYPAVRVAAVAVRTFIEGGKRLRVTTKLRNASAEPRRVAVIQAVLERGKLVKRLPEWAVEVKPQAEAEFTTEAEWHEAKLWGPESPVLYQLSTRLETDGQPLDEHHARFGFREFGVRGAQFTLNGNTFHPRGASHWYPRLQPRQAEVFTCSRMFFPAHREHWLSVFDEIGAVVTQESGFGANNADSYALEDDRLYANLLSEFRRVIVHRFNHPSIMFWNQGNELRWYESKAATQKLGDLADAMKALDPTRLVTQDRGLDLGGRLRVYNPHGLAQDVGVTPVDVRWFATRPEDIPPIVRQRRSLLLGERKPWQCAPQWDVEKPVFEGEGLYVTEGRELGGWWLGDAAYLPEPIEWRPLAIRLWADRLRGLYHEVYRQAGISGFLGHV
;
A
#
# COMPACT_ATOMS: atom_id res chain seq x y z
N MET A 1 -51.94 9.86 -41.11
CA MET A 1 -51.76 10.09 -42.56
C MET A 1 -50.26 9.90 -42.82
N SER A 2 -49.83 8.72 -43.27
CA SER A 2 -49.44 8.39 -44.69
C SER A 2 -48.25 9.24 -45.16
N ASN A 3 -47.13 8.77 -45.74
CA ASN A 3 -46.79 7.54 -46.46
C ASN A 3 -45.25 7.53 -46.74
N LYS A 4 -44.64 6.33 -46.70
CA LYS A 4 -43.70 5.70 -47.67
C LYS A 4 -42.33 6.34 -48.08
N PHE A 5 -41.26 5.61 -47.72
CA PHE A 5 -40.09 5.07 -48.49
C PHE A 5 -39.51 5.81 -49.73
N PRO A 6 -38.16 5.76 -49.93
CA PRO A 6 -37.54 4.58 -50.59
C PRO A 6 -36.20 4.09 -50.01
N MET A 7 -35.98 2.79 -50.23
CA MET A 7 -34.75 2.04 -50.01
C MET A 7 -33.74 2.28 -51.14
N SER A 8 -32.45 2.31 -50.80
CA SER A 8 -31.34 2.01 -51.72
C SER A 8 -30.38 1.02 -51.04
N ASN A 9 -30.16 -0.13 -51.67
CA ASN A 9 -29.29 -1.23 -51.22
C ASN A 9 -27.81 -0.84 -51.17
N PRO A 10 -27.01 -1.38 -50.22
CA PRO A 10 -25.57 -1.57 -50.40
C PRO A 10 -25.24 -2.99 -50.93
N PRO A 11 -24.07 -3.20 -51.56
CA PRO A 11 -23.72 -4.42 -52.26
C PRO A 11 -23.18 -5.54 -51.34
N ALA A 12 -23.50 -6.76 -51.76
CA ALA A 12 -22.88 -8.07 -51.59
C ALA A 12 -21.93 -8.32 -50.39
N ALA A 13 -22.40 -9.24 -49.55
CA ALA A 13 -21.66 -10.00 -48.57
C ALA A 13 -20.68 -10.98 -49.22
N ASP A 14 -19.56 -11.25 -48.53
CA ASP A 14 -19.10 -12.62 -48.43
C ASP A 14 -18.57 -12.93 -47.01
N GLN A 15 -19.05 -14.06 -46.47
CA GLN A 15 -18.64 -14.78 -45.27
C GLN A 15 -18.76 -14.10 -43.89
N CYS A 16 -19.98 -14.00 -43.38
CA CYS A 16 -20.24 -14.14 -41.94
C CYS A 16 -21.63 -14.74 -41.69
N SER A 17 -21.74 -16.07 -41.71
CA SER A 17 -22.96 -16.76 -41.27
C SER A 17 -22.60 -18.03 -40.51
N ARG A 18 -22.50 -17.89 -39.18
CA ARG A 18 -22.77 -18.96 -38.19
C ARG A 18 -22.92 -18.46 -36.74
N THR A 19 -22.61 -17.20 -36.43
CA THR A 19 -22.72 -16.64 -35.07
C THR A 19 -23.98 -15.81 -34.79
N ALA A 20 -24.67 -15.30 -35.82
CA ALA A 20 -25.81 -14.39 -35.61
C ALA A 20 -27.14 -15.08 -35.23
N ALA A 21 -27.29 -16.39 -35.47
CA ALA A 21 -28.52 -17.11 -35.14
C ALA A 21 -28.64 -17.49 -33.64
N CYS A 22 -27.52 -17.58 -32.91
CA CYS A 22 -27.53 -17.96 -31.49
C CYS A 22 -27.88 -16.78 -30.55
N LEU A 23 -27.55 -15.54 -30.94
CA LEU A 23 -27.78 -14.35 -30.10
C LEU A 23 -29.26 -13.95 -30.01
N GLY A 24 -30.05 -14.20 -31.07
CA GLY A 24 -31.48 -13.88 -31.09
C GLY A 24 -32.35 -14.76 -30.18
N HIS A 25 -31.99 -16.04 -30.02
CA HIS A 25 -32.74 -16.96 -29.15
C HIS A 25 -32.36 -16.78 -27.66
N CYS A 26 -31.10 -16.47 -27.34
CA CYS A 26 -30.67 -16.26 -25.96
C CYS A 26 -31.27 -14.99 -25.32
N GLY A 27 -31.41 -13.89 -26.09
CA GLY A 27 -31.97 -12.64 -25.57
C GLY A 27 -33.46 -12.74 -25.17
N LEU A 28 -34.25 -13.50 -25.94
CA LEU A 28 -35.67 -13.73 -25.66
C LEU A 28 -35.91 -14.65 -24.46
N VAL A 29 -35.07 -15.67 -24.28
CA VAL A 29 -35.15 -16.61 -23.15
C VAL A 29 -34.76 -15.94 -21.83
N ILE A 30 -33.77 -15.05 -21.84
CA ILE A 30 -33.33 -14.28 -20.66
C ILE A 30 -34.41 -13.26 -20.25
N CYS A 31 -35.03 -12.57 -21.21
CA CYS A 31 -36.14 -11.66 -20.93
C CYS A 31 -37.38 -12.40 -20.38
N TRP A 32 -37.69 -13.60 -20.90
CA TRP A 32 -38.81 -14.40 -20.41
C TRP A 32 -38.57 -14.96 -18.99
N ALA A 33 -37.33 -15.32 -18.65
CA ALA A 33 -36.96 -15.79 -17.31
C ALA A 33 -36.98 -14.67 -16.25
N LEU A 34 -36.62 -13.44 -16.63
CA LEU A 34 -36.69 -12.25 -15.77
C LEU A 34 -38.13 -11.86 -15.42
N VAL A 35 -39.09 -12.13 -16.31
CA VAL A 35 -40.51 -11.81 -16.10
C VAL A 35 -41.26 -12.93 -15.35
N THR A 36 -40.81 -14.18 -15.41
CA THR A 36 -41.54 -15.35 -14.87
C THR A 36 -40.93 -16.00 -13.62
N GLY A 37 -39.71 -15.62 -13.21
CA GLY A 37 -39.10 -16.07 -11.95
C GLY A 37 -38.56 -17.50 -11.93
N HIS A 38 -38.40 -18.16 -13.09
CA HIS A 38 -37.81 -19.50 -13.19
C HIS A 38 -36.30 -19.44 -13.47
N TRP A 39 -35.50 -19.47 -12.40
CA TRP A 39 -34.04 -19.28 -12.42
C TRP A 39 -33.19 -20.55 -12.68
N SER A 40 -33.80 -21.73 -12.79
CA SER A 40 -33.09 -23.01 -12.93
C SER A 40 -32.37 -23.17 -14.28
N PHE A 41 -32.76 -22.40 -15.31
CA PHE A 41 -32.25 -22.54 -16.67
C PHE A 41 -30.97 -21.72 -16.96
N VAL A 42 -30.69 -20.68 -16.18
CA VAL A 42 -29.53 -19.78 -16.38
C VAL A 42 -28.22 -20.43 -15.92
N GLN A 43 -28.27 -21.33 -14.93
CA GLN A 43 -27.09 -22.08 -14.44
C GLN A 43 -26.58 -23.12 -15.45
N ALA A 44 -27.43 -23.68 -16.31
CA ALA A 44 -27.01 -24.65 -17.31
C ALA A 44 -26.30 -23.99 -18.50
N ALA A 45 -26.69 -22.77 -18.87
CA ALA A 45 -26.10 -22.03 -19.99
C ALA A 45 -24.72 -21.43 -19.68
N THR A 46 -24.44 -21.09 -18.40
CA THR A 46 -23.11 -20.61 -17.98
C THR A 46 -22.06 -21.73 -17.97
N PHE A 47 -22.47 -22.99 -17.81
CA PHE A 47 -21.58 -24.16 -17.93
C PHE A 47 -21.18 -24.49 -19.37
N HIS A 48 -21.99 -24.13 -20.37
CA HIS A 48 -21.69 -24.41 -21.78
C HIS A 48 -20.80 -23.35 -22.46
N VAL A 49 -20.78 -22.11 -21.97
CA VAL A 49 -19.95 -21.04 -22.55
C VAL A 49 -18.47 -21.14 -22.11
N ALA A 50 -18.17 -21.89 -21.05
CA ALA A 50 -16.79 -22.22 -20.65
C ALA A 50 -16.08 -23.21 -21.60
N GLN A 51 -16.80 -23.88 -22.51
CA GLN A 51 -16.26 -24.97 -23.33
C GLN A 51 -15.46 -24.55 -24.58
N GLN A 52 -15.06 -23.28 -24.75
CA GLN A 52 -14.36 -22.84 -25.98
C GLN A 52 -13.15 -21.93 -25.76
N HIS A 53 -12.36 -22.21 -24.72
CA HIS A 53 -10.95 -21.86 -24.77
C HIS A 53 -10.17 -23.02 -25.43
N PRO A 54 -9.36 -22.77 -26.48
CA PRO A 54 -8.49 -23.81 -27.01
C PRO A 54 -7.56 -24.28 -25.90
N GLN A 55 -7.62 -25.56 -25.54
CA GLN A 55 -6.67 -26.17 -24.62
C GLN A 55 -5.25 -25.85 -25.10
N ALA A 56 -4.45 -25.21 -24.25
CA ALA A 56 -3.02 -25.11 -24.50
C ALA A 56 -2.45 -26.53 -24.55
N ALA A 57 -1.64 -26.83 -25.56
CA ALA A 57 -1.17 -28.16 -25.90
C ALA A 57 -0.32 -28.89 -24.83
N ASP A 58 -0.16 -28.32 -23.62
CA ASP A 58 0.72 -28.80 -22.54
C ASP A 58 0.03 -28.90 -21.15
N SER A 59 -1.30 -28.84 -21.08
CA SER A 59 -2.06 -28.87 -19.82
C SER A 59 -3.37 -29.67 -19.92
N LEU A 60 -3.85 -30.19 -18.78
CA LEU A 60 -5.12 -30.88 -18.62
C LEU A 60 -5.91 -30.25 -17.49
N GLU A 61 -7.05 -29.67 -17.83
CA GLU A 61 -7.98 -29.14 -16.85
C GLU A 61 -9.01 -30.19 -16.44
N LEU A 62 -9.25 -30.31 -15.13
CA LEU A 62 -10.21 -31.25 -14.56
C LEU A 62 -11.54 -30.54 -14.28
N GLU A 63 -12.30 -30.23 -15.33
CA GLU A 63 -13.55 -29.46 -15.22
C GLU A 63 -14.77 -30.28 -14.75
N THR A 64 -14.76 -31.60 -15.00
CA THR A 64 -15.94 -32.47 -14.79
C THR A 64 -15.56 -33.76 -14.05
N GLY A 65 -16.56 -34.52 -13.58
CA GLY A 65 -16.34 -35.81 -12.91
C GLY A 65 -16.00 -35.71 -11.42
N TRP A 66 -16.15 -34.53 -10.83
CA TRP A 66 -15.99 -34.31 -9.39
C TRP A 66 -17.19 -34.84 -8.59
N ARG A 67 -16.88 -35.60 -7.55
CA ARG A 67 -17.82 -36.10 -6.54
C ARG A 67 -17.36 -35.69 -5.15
N PHE A 68 -18.31 -35.60 -4.23
CA PHE A 68 -18.08 -35.01 -2.92
C PHE A 68 -18.62 -35.87 -1.77
N SER A 69 -17.94 -35.86 -0.63
CA SER A 69 -18.42 -36.40 0.65
C SER A 69 -18.14 -35.44 1.81
N ALA A 70 -19.12 -35.31 2.71
CA ALA A 70 -19.01 -34.56 3.97
C ALA A 70 -18.48 -35.41 5.13
N ASP A 71 -18.27 -36.71 4.92
CA ASP A 71 -17.56 -37.56 5.86
C ASP A 71 -16.06 -37.28 5.78
N ASP A 72 -15.35 -37.57 6.87
CA ASP A 72 -13.90 -37.48 6.93
C ASP A 72 -13.27 -38.83 7.24
N LYS A 73 -12.91 -39.57 6.19
CA LYS A 73 -12.26 -40.88 6.30
C LYS A 73 -11.05 -40.89 5.39
N GLU A 74 -9.87 -41.16 5.94
CA GLU A 74 -8.62 -41.32 5.16
C GLU A 74 -8.75 -42.40 4.06
N ALA A 75 -9.64 -43.37 4.25
CA ALA A 75 -9.98 -44.38 3.24
C ALA A 75 -10.56 -43.78 1.94
N PHE A 76 -10.91 -42.49 1.90
CA PHE A 76 -11.36 -41.80 0.69
C PHE A 76 -10.22 -41.43 -0.28
N ALA A 77 -8.96 -41.45 0.18
CA ALA A 77 -7.80 -41.27 -0.68
C ALA A 77 -7.51 -42.50 -1.57
N VAL A 78 -8.01 -43.69 -1.22
CA VAL A 78 -7.66 -44.93 -1.93
C VAL A 78 -8.35 -45.01 -3.29
N PRO A 79 -7.70 -45.53 -4.36
CA PRO A 79 -8.22 -45.39 -5.72
C PRO A 79 -9.47 -46.27 -5.94
N PHE A 80 -9.56 -47.39 -5.22
CA PHE A 80 -10.65 -48.36 -5.30
C PHE A 80 -11.84 -48.04 -4.38
N HIS A 81 -11.83 -46.92 -3.66
CA HIS A 81 -13.02 -46.50 -2.92
C HIS A 81 -14.17 -46.23 -3.89
N ARG A 82 -15.33 -46.80 -3.59
CA ARG A 82 -16.55 -46.65 -4.38
C ARG A 82 -17.27 -45.35 -4.00
N ASP A 83 -17.12 -44.34 -4.83
CA ASP A 83 -17.76 -43.02 -4.72
C ASP A 83 -18.97 -42.86 -5.64
N GLU A 84 -19.47 -43.94 -6.26
CA GLU A 84 -20.59 -43.85 -7.20
C GLU A 84 -21.89 -43.35 -6.54
N ALA A 85 -22.01 -43.56 -5.22
CA ALA A 85 -23.11 -43.07 -4.39
C ALA A 85 -22.91 -41.62 -3.90
N TRP A 86 -21.73 -41.03 -4.09
CA TRP A 86 -21.45 -39.66 -3.70
C TRP A 86 -22.16 -38.69 -4.66
N PRO A 87 -22.74 -37.59 -4.16
CA PRO A 87 -23.29 -36.53 -5.00
C PRO A 87 -22.24 -36.02 -5.98
N THR A 88 -22.66 -35.74 -7.22
CA THR A 88 -21.81 -34.97 -8.14
C THR A 88 -21.70 -33.54 -7.64
N LEU A 89 -20.67 -32.82 -8.08
CA LEU A 89 -20.51 -31.42 -7.75
C LEU A 89 -21.76 -30.61 -8.16
N GLU A 90 -22.35 -30.84 -9.34
CA GLU A 90 -23.57 -30.11 -9.74
C GLU A 90 -24.76 -30.37 -8.79
N GLN A 91 -24.89 -31.59 -8.27
CA GLN A 91 -25.96 -31.95 -7.32
C GLN A 91 -25.76 -31.29 -5.95
N ALA A 92 -24.53 -31.28 -5.43
CA ALA A 92 -24.20 -30.65 -4.15
C ALA A 92 -24.34 -29.12 -4.19
N LEU A 93 -24.16 -28.52 -5.37
CA LEU A 93 -24.36 -27.09 -5.62
C LEU A 93 -25.83 -26.69 -5.78
N GLY A 94 -26.74 -27.66 -5.92
CA GLY A 94 -28.16 -27.44 -6.04
C GLY A 94 -28.80 -26.89 -4.76
N ARG A 95 -29.72 -25.92 -4.91
CA ARG A 95 -30.44 -25.28 -3.78
C ARG A 95 -31.12 -26.29 -2.85
N ALA A 96 -31.71 -27.36 -3.41
CA ALA A 96 -32.40 -28.39 -2.64
C ALA A 96 -31.45 -29.17 -1.72
N TRP A 97 -30.26 -29.50 -2.20
CA TRP A 97 -29.27 -30.25 -1.44
C TRP A 97 -28.65 -29.40 -0.33
N ARG A 98 -28.34 -28.13 -0.61
CA ARG A 98 -27.81 -27.17 0.38
C ARG A 98 -28.78 -26.89 1.52
N LEU A 99 -30.09 -26.84 1.24
CA LEU A 99 -31.13 -26.66 2.26
C LEU A 99 -31.32 -27.92 3.14
N ALA A 100 -31.07 -29.11 2.60
CA ALA A 100 -31.22 -30.37 3.30
C ALA A 100 -30.01 -30.74 4.19
N ASN A 101 -28.84 -30.11 3.99
CA ASN A 101 -27.59 -30.43 4.69
C ASN A 101 -27.01 -29.17 5.38
N PRO A 102 -27.57 -28.68 6.50
CA PRO A 102 -27.36 -27.30 6.93
C PRO A 102 -25.98 -26.94 7.53
N ARG A 103 -25.06 -27.89 7.82
CA ARG A 103 -23.72 -27.57 8.38
C ARG A 103 -22.64 -28.65 8.13
N VAL A 104 -21.43 -28.22 7.72
CA VAL A 104 -20.13 -28.86 8.04
C VAL A 104 -19.17 -27.77 8.54
N ARG A 105 -19.49 -27.09 9.64
CA ARG A 105 -18.55 -26.12 10.26
C ARG A 105 -17.56 -26.86 11.16
N GLY A 106 -16.26 -26.61 10.97
CA GLY A 106 -15.18 -27.23 11.77
C GLY A 106 -14.84 -28.68 11.40
N GLY A 107 -15.27 -29.15 10.23
CA GLY A 107 -15.02 -30.49 9.72
C GLY A 107 -14.24 -30.50 8.40
N PHE A 108 -14.09 -31.69 7.81
CA PHE A 108 -13.43 -31.88 6.53
C PHE A 108 -14.40 -32.42 5.50
N VAL A 109 -14.12 -32.09 4.25
CA VAL A 109 -14.81 -32.55 3.06
C VAL A 109 -13.82 -33.23 2.15
N TRP A 110 -14.27 -34.26 1.45
CA TRP A 110 -13.49 -34.93 0.42
C TRP A 110 -14.09 -34.72 -0.96
N TYR A 111 -13.26 -34.24 -1.88
CA TYR A 111 -13.53 -34.22 -3.31
C TYR A 111 -12.76 -35.34 -3.98
N ARG A 112 -13.40 -36.04 -4.93
CA ARG A 112 -12.74 -37.05 -5.75
C ARG A 112 -13.08 -36.82 -7.22
N CYS A 113 -12.05 -36.89 -8.07
CA CYS A 113 -12.17 -36.84 -9.52
C CYS A 113 -11.48 -38.06 -10.10
N ARG A 114 -12.21 -38.81 -10.93
CA ARG A 114 -11.63 -39.86 -11.76
C ARG A 114 -11.40 -39.32 -13.16
N PHE A 115 -10.19 -39.50 -13.68
CA PHE A 115 -9.82 -38.96 -14.99
C PHE A 115 -8.80 -39.86 -15.69
N THR A 116 -8.80 -39.85 -17.02
CA THR A 116 -7.77 -40.51 -17.82
C THR A 116 -6.99 -39.43 -18.57
N PRO A 117 -5.67 -39.33 -18.41
CA PRO A 117 -4.90 -38.32 -19.12
C PRO A 117 -4.90 -38.60 -20.63
N PRO A 118 -4.94 -37.57 -21.47
CA PRO A 118 -4.81 -37.74 -22.92
C PRO A 118 -3.45 -38.37 -23.28
N LYS A 119 -3.41 -39.19 -24.34
CA LYS A 119 -2.21 -39.99 -24.72
C LYS A 119 -0.93 -39.17 -24.96
N SER A 120 -1.01 -37.87 -25.21
CA SER A 120 0.14 -36.95 -25.28
C SER A 120 -0.35 -35.50 -25.25
N PRO A 121 -0.05 -34.77 -24.16
CA PRO A 121 0.47 -33.40 -24.34
C PRO A 121 1.61 -33.04 -23.37
N PHE A 122 1.83 -33.78 -22.28
CA PHE A 122 2.70 -33.30 -21.21
C PHE A 122 4.20 -33.31 -21.56
N GLY A 123 4.61 -34.11 -22.54
CA GLY A 123 6.01 -34.42 -22.90
C GLY A 123 6.85 -34.95 -21.73
N ASP A 124 8.18 -35.04 -21.92
CA ASP A 124 9.10 -35.46 -20.86
C ASP A 124 9.37 -34.31 -19.88
N GLY A 125 8.91 -34.43 -18.63
CA GLY A 125 9.16 -33.42 -17.60
C GLY A 125 8.39 -33.64 -16.29
N PRO A 126 8.79 -32.94 -15.21
CA PRO A 126 8.04 -32.94 -13.96
C PRO A 126 6.67 -32.28 -14.13
N LEU A 127 5.68 -32.82 -13.43
CA LEU A 127 4.30 -32.37 -13.46
C LEU A 127 3.91 -31.74 -12.12
N VAL A 128 2.96 -30.82 -12.16
CA VAL A 128 2.29 -30.28 -10.98
C VAL A 128 0.78 -30.35 -11.14
N VAL A 129 0.09 -30.48 -10.00
CA VAL A 129 -1.33 -30.17 -9.88
C VAL A 129 -1.44 -28.75 -9.33
N GLU A 130 -1.93 -27.83 -10.15
CA GLU A 130 -2.29 -26.49 -9.73
C GLU A 130 -3.76 -26.48 -9.28
N VAL A 131 -3.98 -25.88 -8.12
CA VAL A 131 -5.29 -25.74 -7.49
C VAL A 131 -5.55 -24.25 -7.29
N GLY A 132 -6.70 -23.77 -7.77
CA GLY A 132 -7.12 -22.37 -7.71
C GLY A 132 -7.64 -21.89 -6.35
N ASP A 133 -7.70 -22.73 -5.31
CA ASP A 133 -7.85 -22.23 -3.94
C ASP A 133 -7.15 -23.16 -2.94
N GLU A 134 -5.95 -22.76 -2.47
CA GLU A 134 -5.16 -23.53 -1.48
C GLU A 134 -5.68 -23.36 -0.05
N ARG A 135 -6.37 -22.26 0.26
CA ARG A 135 -6.58 -21.82 1.65
C ARG A 135 -7.36 -22.81 2.49
N THR A 136 -8.27 -23.54 1.86
CA THR A 136 -9.10 -24.57 2.48
C THR A 136 -8.53 -25.98 2.22
N LEU A 137 -7.56 -26.14 1.31
CA LEU A 137 -7.00 -27.44 0.97
C LEU A 137 -6.09 -27.95 2.11
N ASP A 138 -6.52 -29.03 2.76
CA ASP A 138 -5.79 -29.69 3.84
C ASP A 138 -4.83 -30.75 3.31
N LYS A 139 -5.32 -31.63 2.43
CA LYS A 139 -4.51 -32.68 1.79
C LYS A 139 -4.94 -32.89 0.35
N MET A 140 -3.99 -33.28 -0.48
CA MET A 140 -4.26 -33.74 -1.85
C MET A 140 -3.56 -35.07 -2.07
N PHE A 141 -4.24 -35.98 -2.77
CA PHE A 141 -3.73 -37.30 -3.10
C PHE A 141 -3.95 -37.58 -4.58
N LEU A 142 -2.92 -38.08 -5.26
CA LEU A 142 -3.06 -38.69 -6.57
C LEU A 142 -2.81 -40.20 -6.42
N ASN A 143 -3.79 -41.02 -6.80
CA ASN A 143 -3.70 -42.46 -6.71
C ASN A 143 -3.27 -42.96 -5.31
N ASN A 144 -3.86 -42.38 -4.25
CA ASN A 144 -3.57 -42.65 -2.83
C ASN A 144 -2.17 -42.27 -2.34
N GLN A 145 -1.41 -41.54 -3.13
CA GLN A 145 -0.15 -40.97 -2.68
C GLN A 145 -0.36 -39.47 -2.38
N PRO A 146 -0.03 -39.00 -1.16
CA PRO A 146 -0.17 -37.60 -0.82
C PRO A 146 0.77 -36.76 -1.68
N LEU A 147 0.22 -35.72 -2.30
CA LEU A 147 1.01 -34.73 -3.01
C LEU A 147 1.52 -33.68 -2.04
N GLN A 148 2.73 -33.20 -2.32
CA GLN A 148 3.38 -32.19 -1.50
C GLN A 148 3.31 -30.84 -2.19
N PRO A 149 3.11 -29.74 -1.44
CA PRO A 149 3.15 -28.41 -2.02
C PRO A 149 4.50 -28.18 -2.69
N ALA A 150 4.48 -27.49 -3.82
CA ALA A 150 5.67 -27.12 -4.58
C ALA A 150 6.36 -25.89 -3.96
N TRP A 151 6.32 -25.74 -2.63
CA TRP A 151 7.03 -24.71 -1.86
C TRP A 151 7.65 -25.32 -0.60
N LEU A 152 8.68 -24.65 -0.08
CA LEU A 152 9.36 -25.03 1.17
C LEU A 152 9.03 -24.01 2.25
N SER A 153 8.59 -24.46 3.43
CA SER A 153 8.31 -23.58 4.58
C SER A 153 9.53 -22.77 5.03
N GLU A 154 10.73 -23.29 4.81
CA GLU A 154 12.00 -22.63 5.11
C GLU A 154 12.39 -21.52 4.13
N VAL A 155 11.75 -21.49 2.95
CA VAL A 155 11.98 -20.51 1.88
C VAL A 155 10.62 -20.07 1.35
N MET A 156 9.94 -19.21 2.13
CA MET A 156 8.68 -18.60 1.69
C MET A 156 8.98 -17.59 0.57
N PRO A 157 8.54 -17.84 -0.69
CA PRO A 157 8.67 -16.85 -1.75
C PRO A 157 7.74 -15.66 -1.47
N SER A 158 8.30 -14.46 -1.54
CA SER A 158 7.59 -13.20 -1.27
C SER A 158 6.47 -12.90 -2.29
N ARG A 159 6.47 -13.55 -3.46
CA ARG A 159 5.58 -13.30 -4.63
C ARG A 159 4.52 -14.37 -4.96
N ARG A 160 4.28 -15.42 -4.17
CA ARG A 160 3.23 -16.40 -4.56
C ARG A 160 1.82 -15.84 -4.31
N SER A 161 0.87 -16.03 -5.21
CA SER A 161 -0.53 -15.71 -4.93
C SER A 161 -1.07 -16.60 -3.80
N PRO A 162 -1.85 -16.11 -2.81
CA PRO A 162 -2.59 -16.97 -1.87
C PRO A 162 -3.72 -17.80 -2.53
N PHE A 163 -3.96 -17.61 -3.83
CA PHE A 163 -5.08 -18.16 -4.58
C PHE A 163 -4.68 -19.27 -5.52
N SER A 164 -3.39 -19.55 -5.74
CA SER A 164 -3.05 -20.78 -6.44
C SER A 164 -1.83 -21.46 -5.86
N ALA A 165 -1.93 -22.77 -5.72
CA ALA A 165 -0.85 -23.62 -5.26
C ALA A 165 -0.61 -24.76 -6.23
N ALA A 166 0.64 -24.88 -6.65
CA ALA A 166 1.14 -26.04 -7.36
C ALA A 166 1.61 -27.09 -6.35
N TYR A 167 1.29 -28.35 -6.62
CA TYR A 167 1.75 -29.51 -5.87
C TYR A 167 2.48 -30.47 -6.80
N VAL A 168 3.64 -30.95 -6.36
CA VAL A 168 4.51 -31.79 -7.19
C VAL A 168 3.86 -33.15 -7.40
N VAL A 169 3.83 -33.61 -8.65
CA VAL A 169 3.43 -34.98 -9.02
C VAL A 169 4.70 -35.84 -9.12
N PRO A 170 4.87 -36.83 -8.22
CA PRO A 170 5.98 -37.78 -8.31
C PRO A 170 6.04 -38.50 -9.65
N GLN A 171 7.26 -38.78 -10.11
CA GLN A 171 7.49 -39.46 -11.38
C GLN A 171 6.81 -40.84 -11.39
N GLY A 172 6.07 -41.14 -12.47
CA GLY A 172 5.35 -42.40 -12.63
C GLY A 172 4.07 -42.53 -11.79
N LEU A 173 3.72 -41.54 -10.96
CA LEU A 173 2.48 -41.58 -10.18
C LEU A 173 1.24 -41.36 -11.06
N LEU A 174 1.34 -40.50 -12.07
CA LEU A 174 0.31 -40.33 -13.09
C LEU A 174 0.39 -41.48 -14.10
N LYS A 175 -0.68 -42.27 -14.19
CA LYS A 175 -0.77 -43.47 -15.04
C LYS A 175 -1.45 -43.14 -16.37
N PRO A 176 -1.18 -43.87 -17.46
CA PRO A 176 -1.87 -43.69 -18.73
C PRO A 176 -3.32 -44.23 -18.73
N GLN A 177 -3.70 -45.01 -17.71
CA GLN A 177 -5.07 -45.45 -17.49
C GLN A 177 -5.84 -44.45 -16.60
N GLU A 178 -6.99 -44.87 -16.05
CA GLU A 178 -7.74 -44.08 -15.08
C GLU A 178 -6.90 -43.77 -13.83
N ASN A 179 -6.96 -42.51 -13.40
CA ASN A 179 -6.34 -41.99 -12.19
C ASN A 179 -7.42 -41.41 -11.28
N VAL A 180 -7.11 -41.32 -9.99
CA VAL A 180 -7.98 -40.71 -8.99
C VAL A 180 -7.23 -39.57 -8.31
N LEU A 181 -7.78 -38.36 -8.40
CA LEU A 181 -7.37 -37.20 -7.60
C LEU A 181 -8.36 -37.05 -6.44
N ALA A 182 -7.86 -37.04 -5.21
CA ALA A 182 -8.67 -36.85 -4.00
C ALA A 182 -8.17 -35.66 -3.20
N LEU A 183 -9.06 -34.73 -2.86
CA LEU A 183 -8.76 -33.49 -2.15
C LEU A 183 -9.53 -33.47 -0.83
N ARG A 184 -8.84 -33.31 0.28
CA ARG A 184 -9.43 -33.09 1.60
C ARG A 184 -9.38 -31.60 1.88
N VAL A 185 -10.54 -31.01 2.14
CA VAL A 185 -10.73 -29.57 2.29
C VAL A 185 -11.31 -29.29 3.67
N ARG A 186 -10.71 -28.35 4.40
CA ARG A 186 -11.09 -27.94 5.76
C ARG A 186 -12.03 -26.73 5.72
N ASP A 187 -12.88 -26.62 6.75
CA ASP A 187 -13.68 -25.42 7.04
C ASP A 187 -14.65 -25.03 5.90
N PHE A 188 -15.36 -26.04 5.41
CA PHE A 188 -16.33 -25.97 4.31
C PHE A 188 -17.60 -25.15 4.67
N ASP A 189 -17.86 -24.07 3.93
CA ASP A 189 -19.13 -23.34 3.98
C ASP A 189 -20.01 -23.71 2.78
N ILE A 190 -21.10 -24.45 3.01
CA ILE A 190 -21.97 -25.05 1.98
C ILE A 190 -22.61 -24.07 0.99
N LEU A 191 -22.43 -22.77 1.21
CA LEU A 191 -22.93 -21.70 0.38
C LEU A 191 -21.98 -21.35 -0.79
N GLU A 192 -20.72 -21.80 -0.79
CA GLU A 192 -19.75 -21.47 -1.84
C GLU A 192 -19.80 -22.45 -3.01
N PRO A 193 -19.83 -21.97 -4.27
CA PRO A 193 -20.07 -22.86 -5.40
C PRO A 193 -18.85 -23.63 -5.92
N ASN A 194 -17.64 -23.32 -5.46
CA ASN A 194 -16.42 -24.05 -5.83
C ASN A 194 -15.32 -23.76 -4.79
N HIS A 195 -15.01 -24.73 -3.94
CA HIS A 195 -14.06 -24.57 -2.81
C HIS A 195 -12.61 -24.90 -3.16
N VAL A 196 -12.37 -25.41 -4.37
CA VAL A 196 -11.04 -25.88 -4.78
C VAL A 196 -10.53 -25.11 -6.01
N GLY A 197 -11.31 -24.14 -6.48
CA GLY A 197 -11.01 -23.34 -7.67
C GLY A 197 -10.88 -24.22 -8.93
N ARG A 198 -10.08 -23.74 -9.88
CA ARG A 198 -9.71 -24.49 -11.08
C ARG A 198 -8.62 -25.50 -10.72
N VAL A 199 -8.79 -26.77 -11.11
CA VAL A 199 -7.76 -27.80 -10.91
C VAL A 199 -7.15 -28.17 -12.25
N THR A 200 -5.86 -27.89 -12.41
CA THR A 200 -5.12 -28.10 -13.65
C THR A 200 -3.90 -28.96 -13.41
N ILE A 201 -3.73 -30.01 -14.22
CA ILE A 201 -2.49 -30.76 -14.31
C ILE A 201 -1.67 -30.17 -15.45
N ARG A 202 -0.45 -29.72 -15.17
CA ARG A 202 0.41 -29.11 -16.19
C ARG A 202 1.88 -29.43 -15.94
N ARG A 203 2.72 -29.14 -16.93
CA ARG A 203 4.17 -29.14 -16.76
C ARG A 203 4.58 -28.12 -15.69
N ALA A 204 5.52 -28.52 -14.83
CA ALA A 204 6.08 -27.62 -13.84
C ALA A 204 6.94 -26.53 -14.52
N ALA A 205 6.71 -25.27 -14.18
CA ALA A 205 7.54 -24.14 -14.54
C ALA A 205 8.67 -23.96 -13.51
N THR A 206 9.73 -23.24 -13.86
CA THR A 206 10.84 -22.97 -12.93
C THR A 206 10.37 -22.38 -11.59
N ALA A 207 9.27 -21.62 -11.57
CA ALA A 207 8.64 -21.07 -10.36
C ALA A 207 7.89 -22.07 -9.46
N ASP A 208 7.55 -23.24 -9.99
CA ASP A 208 7.01 -24.34 -9.17
C ASP A 208 8.15 -25.15 -8.52
N MET A 209 9.33 -25.10 -9.12
CA MET A 209 10.44 -26.02 -8.79
C MET A 209 11.51 -25.39 -7.91
N LEU A 210 11.67 -24.07 -8.01
CA LEU A 210 12.64 -23.29 -7.23
C LEU A 210 11.94 -22.14 -6.51
N ASN A 211 12.22 -22.02 -5.21
CA ASN A 211 11.76 -20.91 -4.38
C ASN A 211 12.92 -19.99 -4.08
N VAL A 212 12.70 -18.68 -4.14
CA VAL A 212 13.65 -17.67 -3.68
C VAL A 212 13.03 -16.84 -2.56
N GLY A 213 13.70 -16.78 -1.43
CA GLY A 213 13.34 -15.96 -0.28
C GLY A 213 14.43 -14.93 0.00
N LEU A 214 14.03 -13.76 0.50
CA LEU A 214 14.94 -12.75 1.05
C LEU A 214 14.49 -12.36 2.44
N LYS A 215 15.47 -12.02 3.29
CA LYS A 215 15.22 -11.45 4.61
C LYS A 215 16.37 -10.53 5.01
N ALA A 216 16.07 -9.29 5.38
CA ALA A 216 17.04 -8.41 6.01
C ALA A 216 17.47 -8.98 7.38
N VAL A 217 18.78 -9.14 7.58
CA VAL A 217 19.38 -9.71 8.80
C VAL A 217 20.71 -9.04 9.13
N ALA A 218 21.09 -9.04 10.41
CA ALA A 218 22.45 -8.74 10.85
C ALA A 218 23.20 -10.04 11.12
N ARG A 219 24.37 -10.22 10.50
CA ARG A 219 25.23 -11.40 10.67
C ARG A 219 26.69 -10.98 10.80
N ASP A 220 27.38 -11.50 11.80
CA ASP A 220 28.80 -11.22 12.08
C ASP A 220 29.13 -9.72 12.16
N GLY A 221 28.22 -8.94 12.78
CA GLY A 221 28.36 -7.50 12.94
C GLY A 221 28.11 -6.67 11.66
N LYS A 222 27.63 -7.28 10.58
CA LYS A 222 27.26 -6.60 9.33
C LYS A 222 25.76 -6.70 9.08
N ASP A 223 25.15 -5.57 8.76
CA ASP A 223 23.81 -5.51 8.21
C ASP A 223 23.83 -6.05 6.76
N GLY A 224 22.81 -6.80 6.38
CA GLY A 224 22.73 -7.41 5.05
C GLY A 224 21.39 -8.06 4.78
N CYS A 225 21.33 -8.80 3.69
CA CYS A 225 20.20 -9.62 3.33
C CYS A 225 20.63 -11.08 3.20
N GLU A 226 19.91 -11.98 3.86
CA GLU A 226 20.03 -13.40 3.58
C GLU A 226 19.12 -13.75 2.40
N LEU A 227 19.71 -14.37 1.38
CA LEU A 227 19.01 -14.90 0.22
C LEU A 227 18.96 -16.41 0.39
N ALA A 228 17.79 -17.00 0.18
CA ALA A 228 17.62 -18.45 0.21
C ALA A 228 17.09 -18.92 -1.14
N ILE A 229 17.67 -19.99 -1.67
CA ILE A 229 17.15 -20.73 -2.83
C ILE A 229 16.84 -22.16 -2.39
N GLY A 230 15.64 -22.63 -2.69
CA GLY A 230 15.16 -23.94 -2.27
C GLY A 230 14.59 -24.76 -3.43
N SER A 231 14.92 -26.05 -3.47
CA SER A 231 14.40 -27.00 -4.47
C SER A 231 13.21 -27.77 -3.90
N THR A 232 12.19 -28.02 -4.72
CA THR A 232 11.06 -28.91 -4.33
C THR A 232 11.23 -30.34 -4.86
N PHE A 233 12.34 -30.63 -5.56
CA PHE A 233 12.60 -31.94 -6.13
C PHE A 233 13.10 -32.97 -5.11
N GLU A 234 12.66 -34.22 -5.29
CA GLU A 234 13.21 -35.40 -4.58
C GLU A 234 14.55 -35.88 -5.15
N ARG A 235 15.27 -35.03 -5.89
CA ARG A 235 16.60 -35.31 -6.44
C ARG A 235 17.47 -34.07 -6.39
N SER A 236 18.79 -34.27 -6.47
CA SER A 236 19.73 -33.17 -6.58
C SER A 236 19.53 -32.40 -7.88
N LEU A 237 19.74 -31.08 -7.82
CA LEU A 237 19.55 -30.18 -8.94
C LEU A 237 20.66 -29.13 -8.97
N SER A 238 21.23 -28.90 -10.15
CA SER A 238 22.07 -27.73 -10.40
C SER A 238 21.20 -26.57 -10.88
N ALA A 239 21.24 -25.46 -10.16
CA ALA A 239 20.55 -24.22 -10.48
C ALA A 239 21.49 -23.03 -10.24
N ALA A 240 21.04 -21.81 -10.51
CA ALA A 240 21.74 -20.62 -10.06
C ALA A 240 20.82 -19.70 -9.27
N LEU A 241 21.36 -19.10 -8.23
CA LEU A 241 20.79 -17.96 -7.55
C LEU A 241 21.43 -16.70 -8.12
N ALA A 242 20.64 -15.89 -8.81
CA ALA A 242 21.06 -14.60 -9.30
C ALA A 242 20.41 -13.49 -8.47
N PHE A 243 21.14 -12.40 -8.28
CA PHE A 243 20.62 -11.23 -7.59
C PHE A 243 21.21 -9.95 -8.14
N ARG A 244 20.48 -8.87 -7.91
CA ARG A 244 20.88 -7.51 -8.19
C ARG A 244 20.61 -6.63 -6.97
N VAL A 245 21.58 -5.82 -6.62
CA VAL A 245 21.44 -4.75 -5.64
C VAL A 245 21.23 -3.45 -6.40
N GLU A 246 20.16 -2.75 -6.05
CA GLU A 246 19.73 -1.50 -6.66
C GLU A 246 19.85 -0.37 -5.64
N ASP A 247 20.08 0.82 -6.17
CA ASP A 247 19.98 2.07 -5.42
C ASP A 247 18.51 2.51 -5.29
N TYR A 248 18.23 3.58 -4.51
CA TYR A 248 16.86 4.09 -4.29
C TYR A 248 16.13 4.49 -5.56
N PHE A 249 16.88 4.76 -6.62
CA PHE A 249 16.35 5.17 -7.92
C PHE A 249 16.28 4.00 -8.92
N GLY A 250 16.51 2.77 -8.46
CA GLY A 250 16.42 1.56 -9.26
C GLY A 250 17.59 1.37 -10.22
N LYS A 251 18.72 2.08 -10.04
CA LYS A 251 19.95 1.81 -10.78
C LYS A 251 20.63 0.59 -10.18
N ALA A 252 20.99 -0.36 -11.04
CA ALA A 252 21.80 -1.51 -10.66
C ALA A 252 23.19 -1.05 -10.16
N LEU A 253 23.53 -1.37 -8.92
CA LEU A 253 24.84 -1.13 -8.34
C LEU A 253 25.74 -2.37 -8.47
N ARG A 254 25.17 -3.54 -8.20
CA ARG A 254 25.86 -4.83 -8.19
C ARG A 254 24.93 -5.91 -8.70
N GLU A 255 25.46 -6.85 -9.47
CA GLU A 255 24.72 -8.01 -9.95
C GLU A 255 25.64 -9.22 -9.90
N LYS A 256 25.12 -10.36 -9.44
CA LYS A 256 25.90 -11.59 -9.32
C LYS A 256 25.00 -12.78 -9.56
N ARG A 257 25.60 -13.79 -10.21
CA ARG A 257 25.03 -15.11 -10.41
C ARG A 257 25.89 -16.13 -9.69
N GLN A 258 25.28 -16.96 -8.86
CA GLN A 258 25.95 -18.02 -8.11
C GLN A 258 25.33 -19.36 -8.47
N ASP A 259 26.11 -20.24 -9.08
CA ASP A 259 25.70 -21.64 -9.27
C ASP A 259 25.60 -22.34 -7.92
N VAL A 260 24.51 -23.07 -7.71
CA VAL A 260 24.19 -23.81 -6.50
C VAL A 260 23.87 -25.26 -6.84
N GLN A 261 24.34 -26.18 -6.00
CA GLN A 261 23.92 -27.57 -6.02
C GLN A 261 22.92 -27.78 -4.90
N LEU A 262 21.65 -27.96 -5.25
CA LEU A 262 20.60 -28.21 -4.29
C LEU A 262 20.48 -29.71 -4.08
N ALA A 263 20.57 -30.17 -2.83
CA ALA A 263 20.21 -31.52 -2.45
C ALA A 263 18.71 -31.79 -2.71
N PRO A 264 18.24 -33.05 -2.67
CA PRO A 264 16.81 -33.36 -2.67
C PRO A 264 16.09 -32.56 -1.58
N ARG A 265 15.11 -31.75 -1.98
CA ARG A 265 14.39 -30.77 -1.14
C ARG A 265 15.29 -29.81 -0.34
N GLY A 266 16.52 -29.60 -0.80
CA GLY A 266 17.52 -28.82 -0.12
C GLY A 266 17.31 -27.30 -0.28
N VAL A 267 17.85 -26.57 0.70
CA VAL A 267 17.88 -25.10 0.72
C VAL A 267 19.33 -24.66 0.84
N GLU A 268 19.73 -23.73 -0.03
CA GLU A 268 21.01 -23.04 0.05
C GLU A 268 20.78 -21.58 0.44
N ARG A 269 21.66 -21.05 1.29
CA ARG A 269 21.57 -19.68 1.80
C ARG A 269 22.84 -18.90 1.51
N VAL A 270 22.68 -17.65 1.08
CA VAL A 270 23.76 -16.72 0.78
C VAL A 270 23.52 -15.44 1.54
N PHE A 271 24.48 -15.03 2.37
CA PHE A 271 24.45 -13.73 3.02
C PHE A 271 25.06 -12.67 2.10
N LEU A 272 24.32 -11.60 1.84
CA LEU A 272 24.77 -10.43 1.12
C LEU A 272 24.92 -9.25 2.08
N PRO A 273 26.14 -8.83 2.42
CA PRO A 273 26.33 -7.64 3.22
C PRO A 273 25.92 -6.38 2.45
N ILE A 274 25.45 -5.37 3.18
CA ILE A 274 25.42 -4.00 2.69
C ILE A 274 26.88 -3.56 2.52
N GLU A 275 27.28 -3.24 1.29
CA GLU A 275 28.65 -2.81 0.96
C GLU A 275 28.73 -1.29 0.80
N SER A 276 27.61 -0.63 0.55
CA SER A 276 27.52 0.81 0.35
C SER A 276 26.24 1.36 0.94
N GLY A 277 26.30 2.61 1.39
CA GLY A 277 25.11 3.34 1.79
C GLY A 277 24.06 3.51 0.69
N ALA A 278 24.47 3.40 -0.57
CA ALA A 278 23.57 3.45 -1.72
C ALA A 278 22.75 2.18 -1.91
N ASP A 279 23.10 1.06 -1.27
CA ASP A 279 22.38 -0.22 -1.39
C ASP A 279 20.98 -0.09 -0.76
N TYR A 280 19.94 -0.04 -1.59
CA TYR A 280 18.57 0.19 -1.15
C TYR A 280 17.66 -1.01 -1.30
N LYS A 281 17.85 -1.82 -2.35
CA LYS A 281 16.97 -2.94 -2.63
C LYS A 281 17.76 -4.10 -3.18
N VAL A 282 17.49 -5.30 -2.68
CA VAL A 282 17.97 -6.53 -3.30
C VAL A 282 16.80 -7.16 -4.05
N VAL A 283 17.03 -7.50 -5.31
CA VAL A 283 16.13 -8.32 -6.12
C VAL A 283 16.86 -9.62 -6.43
N ALA A 284 16.29 -10.76 -6.06
CA ALA A 284 16.89 -12.08 -6.30
C ALA A 284 15.91 -12.99 -7.05
N TRP A 285 16.46 -13.85 -7.91
CA TRP A 285 15.70 -14.84 -8.67
C TRP A 285 16.51 -16.11 -8.87
N ALA A 286 15.81 -17.21 -9.11
CA ALA A 286 16.43 -18.47 -9.48
C ALA A 286 16.58 -18.56 -11.00
N GLU A 287 17.60 -19.24 -11.49
CA GLU A 287 17.76 -19.61 -12.90
C GLU A 287 17.97 -21.10 -13.01
N TRP A 288 17.25 -21.73 -13.94
CA TRP A 288 17.36 -23.15 -14.22
C TRP A 288 17.05 -23.42 -15.68
N ARG A 289 17.89 -24.22 -16.36
CA ARG A 289 17.76 -24.53 -17.80
C ARG A 289 17.59 -23.29 -18.71
N LYS A 290 18.27 -22.18 -18.37
CA LYS A 290 18.16 -20.87 -19.04
C LYS A 290 16.80 -20.18 -18.91
N GLU A 291 15.91 -20.70 -18.06
CA GLU A 291 14.69 -20.03 -17.65
C GLU A 291 14.92 -19.23 -16.38
N ARG A 292 14.27 -18.07 -16.31
CA ARG A 292 14.24 -17.22 -15.12
C ARG A 292 13.05 -17.60 -14.25
N GLY A 293 13.32 -17.96 -13.01
CA GLY A 293 12.35 -18.22 -11.97
C GLY A 293 11.78 -16.95 -11.34
N PRO A 294 10.96 -17.09 -10.30
CA PRO A 294 10.24 -15.99 -9.67
C PRO A 294 11.25 -15.08 -8.95
N GLU A 295 11.04 -13.77 -9.09
CA GLU A 295 11.81 -12.79 -8.35
C GLU A 295 11.22 -12.62 -6.95
N SER A 296 12.08 -12.49 -5.95
CA SER A 296 11.76 -11.93 -4.65
C SER A 296 12.59 -10.67 -4.45
N TRP A 297 12.12 -9.74 -3.65
CA TRP A 297 12.88 -8.55 -3.31
C TRP A 297 12.77 -8.21 -1.84
N GLU A 298 13.76 -7.49 -1.34
CA GLU A 298 13.79 -6.95 0.03
C GLU A 298 14.42 -5.55 -0.02
N TYR A 299 13.84 -4.62 0.74
CA TYR A 299 14.47 -3.31 0.91
C TYR A 299 15.52 -3.39 1.99
N LEU A 300 16.72 -2.96 1.64
CA LEU A 300 17.79 -2.68 2.58
C LEU A 300 17.50 -1.29 3.14
N ASP A 301 17.59 -1.11 4.46
CA ASP A 301 17.56 0.22 5.06
C ASP A 301 18.86 0.94 4.67
N PRO A 302 18.87 1.77 3.61
CA PRO A 302 20.12 2.22 3.01
C PRO A 302 20.75 3.28 3.91
N THR A 303 21.98 3.02 4.32
CA THR A 303 22.75 3.95 5.15
C THR A 303 23.56 4.89 4.26
N GLU A 304 22.91 5.80 3.51
CA GLU A 304 23.40 7.05 2.86
C GLU A 304 22.81 7.25 1.46
N ARG A 305 22.08 8.36 1.24
CA ARG A 305 21.33 8.61 0.00
C ARG A 305 21.90 9.77 -0.84
N PHE A 306 22.57 9.38 -1.94
CA PHE A 306 22.71 9.99 -3.27
C PHE A 306 23.50 11.28 -3.55
N GLY A 307 24.28 11.21 -4.64
CA GLY A 307 24.80 12.36 -5.38
C GLY A 307 26.18 12.84 -4.91
N LEU A 308 26.51 14.09 -5.22
CA LEU A 308 27.72 14.79 -4.74
C LEU A 308 27.64 15.19 -3.25
N ARG A 309 26.51 14.88 -2.62
CA ARG A 309 26.21 15.22 -1.23
C ARG A 309 26.70 14.09 -0.35
N ASP A 310 27.63 14.41 0.53
CA ASP A 310 28.07 13.44 1.52
C ASP A 310 26.98 13.31 2.59
N ALA A 311 26.74 12.10 3.04
CA ALA A 311 25.94 11.82 4.22
C ALA A 311 26.73 10.85 5.11
N LEU A 312 26.47 10.88 6.41
CA LEU A 312 27.02 9.98 7.40
C LEU A 312 25.88 9.61 8.36
N ARG A 313 25.49 8.34 8.37
CA ARG A 313 24.53 7.86 9.37
C ARG A 313 25.15 7.80 10.76
N LEU A 314 24.45 8.37 11.71
CA LEU A 314 24.90 8.51 13.09
C LEU A 314 24.49 7.26 13.89
N LYS A 315 25.09 6.09 13.62
CA LYS A 315 24.71 4.80 14.25
C LYS A 315 25.04 4.73 15.75
N GLY A 316 26.09 5.41 16.22
CA GLY A 316 26.50 5.41 17.63
C GLY A 316 28.02 5.39 17.83
N PRO A 317 28.50 5.12 19.07
CA PRO A 317 27.72 4.76 20.25
C PRO A 317 26.97 5.99 20.79
N TRP A 318 25.64 5.92 20.86
CA TRP A 318 24.84 6.96 21.48
C TRP A 318 24.85 6.77 23.00
N GLU A 319 24.72 7.89 23.70
CA GLU A 319 24.52 7.91 25.13
C GLU A 319 23.15 8.51 25.42
N PHE A 320 22.45 7.97 26.41
CA PHE A 320 21.10 8.34 26.80
C PHE A 320 21.05 8.66 28.30
N ARG A 321 20.28 9.69 28.66
CA ARG A 321 20.01 10.06 30.05
C ARG A 321 18.56 10.53 30.20
N PRO A 322 17.72 9.89 31.04
CA PRO A 322 16.39 10.41 31.37
C PRO A 322 16.52 11.66 32.26
N VAL A 323 15.55 12.57 32.16
CA VAL A 323 15.59 13.88 32.82
C VAL A 323 14.30 14.11 33.59
N THR A 324 14.42 14.32 34.90
CA THR A 324 13.27 14.64 35.76
C THR A 324 12.79 16.08 35.54
N GLN A 325 11.56 16.37 35.95
CA GLN A 325 10.96 17.70 35.91
C GLN A 325 11.76 18.72 36.73
N ALA A 326 12.33 18.30 37.87
CA ALA A 326 13.12 19.18 38.72
C ALA A 326 14.47 19.59 38.09
N GLU A 327 15.07 18.69 37.31
CA GLU A 327 16.29 18.98 36.54
C GLU A 327 16.01 19.93 35.36
N GLY A 328 14.88 19.71 34.68
CA GLY A 328 14.48 20.45 33.48
C GLY A 328 15.42 20.23 32.28
N PHE A 329 15.18 20.91 31.16
CA PHE A 329 16.06 20.87 29.97
C PHE A 329 17.35 21.70 30.11
N LYS A 330 17.96 21.69 31.29
CA LYS A 330 19.31 22.25 31.45
C LYS A 330 20.31 21.34 30.74
N LEU A 331 21.34 21.95 30.16
CA LEU A 331 22.43 21.18 29.54
C LEU A 331 23.07 20.26 30.60
N PRO A 332 23.19 18.95 30.34
CA PRO A 332 23.70 17.99 31.31
C PRO A 332 25.19 18.23 31.57
N ALA A 333 25.65 18.06 32.82
CA ALA A 333 27.07 18.20 33.15
C ALA A 333 27.88 16.98 32.63
N PRO A 334 29.19 17.15 32.37
CA PRO A 334 30.07 16.02 32.06
C PRO A 334 30.10 15.02 33.24
N GLY A 335 29.67 13.78 33.02
CA GLY A 335 29.69 12.70 34.03
C GLY A 335 28.33 12.27 34.59
N ASP A 336 27.24 12.95 34.25
CA ASP A 336 25.91 12.66 34.81
C ASP A 336 25.24 11.40 34.21
N GLY A 337 25.38 10.23 34.84
CA GLY A 337 24.42 9.12 34.73
C GLY A 337 24.10 8.59 33.32
N TRP A 338 24.95 8.86 32.32
CA TRP A 338 24.77 8.46 30.93
C TRP A 338 24.81 6.94 30.78
N LYS A 339 23.91 6.40 29.95
CA LYS A 339 23.86 4.98 29.61
C LYS A 339 24.06 4.80 28.10
N PRO A 340 24.84 3.81 27.65
CA PRO A 340 24.99 3.54 26.23
C PRO A 340 23.65 3.06 25.64
N VAL A 341 23.38 3.46 24.40
CA VAL A 341 22.20 3.04 23.64
C VAL A 341 22.51 2.91 22.15
N THR A 342 21.76 2.05 21.48
CA THR A 342 21.82 1.88 20.02
C THR A 342 20.53 2.40 19.41
N LEU A 343 20.63 3.14 18.31
CA LEU A 343 19.46 3.61 17.57
C LEU A 343 19.03 2.59 16.49
N PRO A 344 17.73 2.51 16.15
CA PRO A 344 16.61 3.26 16.72
C PRO A 344 16.32 2.88 18.18
N HIS A 345 15.97 3.87 18.99
CA HIS A 345 15.68 3.71 20.43
C HIS A 345 14.40 4.46 20.78
N VAL A 346 13.30 3.72 20.93
CA VAL A 346 11.98 4.25 21.24
C VAL A 346 11.51 3.64 22.56
N LEU A 347 11.29 4.50 23.54
CA LEU A 347 10.66 4.14 24.80
C LEU A 347 9.14 4.19 24.62
N LYS A 348 8.39 3.21 25.11
CA LYS A 348 6.93 3.12 24.93
C LYS A 348 6.20 2.80 26.24
N GLY A 349 5.12 3.54 26.50
CA GLY A 349 4.20 3.29 27.61
C GLY A 349 4.68 3.86 28.95
N ALA A 350 3.74 4.00 29.89
CA ALA A 350 3.95 4.63 31.21
C ALA A 350 5.06 3.96 32.03
N GLU A 351 5.11 2.63 32.02
CA GLU A 351 6.09 1.86 32.81
C GLU A 351 7.53 2.05 32.31
N ASN A 352 7.72 2.34 31.01
CA ASN A 352 9.04 2.56 30.41
C ASN A 352 9.43 4.05 30.32
N LEU A 353 8.54 4.96 30.70
CA LEU A 353 8.72 6.41 30.61
C LEU A 353 8.59 7.06 31.99
N PRO A 354 9.49 6.78 32.97
CA PRO A 354 9.38 7.40 34.30
C PRO A 354 9.48 8.94 34.27
N THR A 355 9.98 9.49 33.16
CA THR A 355 10.12 10.92 32.90
C THR A 355 9.64 11.25 31.49
N HIS A 356 9.18 12.49 31.31
CA HIS A 356 8.71 13.01 30.03
C HIS A 356 9.80 13.61 29.14
N ARG A 357 11.07 13.46 29.55
CA ARG A 357 12.23 14.17 28.98
C ARG A 357 13.44 13.26 29.00
N ALA A 358 14.29 13.39 27.99
CA ALA A 358 15.59 12.73 27.96
C ALA A 358 16.61 13.50 27.13
N TRP A 359 17.89 13.32 27.47
CA TRP A 359 19.02 13.73 26.64
C TRP A 359 19.60 12.54 25.90
N TYR A 360 19.95 12.77 24.64
CA TYR A 360 20.78 11.90 23.84
C TYR A 360 22.07 12.64 23.49
N ARG A 361 23.21 11.93 23.53
CA ARG A 361 24.51 12.48 23.16
C ARG A 361 25.21 11.58 22.17
N LEU A 362 25.86 12.22 21.20
CA LEU A 362 26.79 11.56 20.29
C LEU A 362 28.00 12.46 20.06
N ARG A 363 29.19 11.86 20.07
CA ARG A 363 30.41 12.50 19.57
C ARG A 363 30.76 11.89 18.23
N VAL A 364 30.84 12.73 17.21
CA VAL A 364 31.07 12.30 15.83
C VAL A 364 32.36 12.92 15.31
N GLN A 365 33.18 12.12 14.64
CA GLN A 365 34.28 12.62 13.84
C GLN A 365 33.75 13.01 12.46
N VAL A 366 34.01 14.24 12.02
CA VAL A 366 33.54 14.73 10.73
C VAL A 366 34.40 14.09 9.63
N PRO A 367 33.78 13.36 8.67
CA PRO A 367 34.51 12.77 7.56
C PRO A 367 35.30 13.81 6.77
N GLU A 368 36.45 13.43 6.25
CA GLU A 368 37.31 14.34 5.49
C GLU A 368 36.60 14.95 4.28
N ALA A 369 35.77 14.17 3.59
CA ALA A 369 34.95 14.62 2.44
C ALA A 369 33.98 15.77 2.80
N MET A 370 33.53 15.83 4.06
CA MET A 370 32.63 16.87 4.56
C MET A 370 33.35 18.12 5.08
N ARG A 371 34.68 18.09 5.23
CA ARG A 371 35.43 19.24 5.75
C ARG A 371 35.34 20.40 4.76
N GLY A 372 35.05 21.60 5.26
CA GLY A 372 34.84 22.79 4.44
C GLY A 372 33.46 22.88 3.77
N LYS A 373 32.63 21.82 3.84
CA LYS A 373 31.22 21.87 3.44
C LYS A 373 30.37 22.47 4.56
N ARG A 374 29.15 22.89 4.21
CA ARG A 374 28.10 23.24 5.18
C ARG A 374 27.52 21.96 5.77
N LEU A 375 27.61 21.80 7.08
CA LEU A 375 27.10 20.62 7.77
C LEU A 375 25.64 20.82 8.15
N CYS A 376 24.80 19.84 7.84
CA CYS A 376 23.41 19.79 8.25
C CYS A 376 23.12 18.48 9.00
N LEU A 377 22.32 18.54 10.06
CA LEU A 377 21.78 17.37 10.74
C LEU A 377 20.39 17.07 10.17
N TRP A 378 20.24 15.90 9.57
CA TRP A 378 18.98 15.33 9.14
C TRP A 378 18.39 14.46 10.24
N LEU A 379 17.19 14.81 10.69
CA LEU A 379 16.44 14.12 11.74
C LEU A 379 15.19 13.47 11.14
N PRO A 380 15.26 12.21 10.67
CA PRO A 380 14.18 11.56 9.93
C PRO A 380 12.90 11.39 10.76
N SER A 381 13.02 10.88 12.00
CA SER A 381 11.89 10.81 12.94
C SER A 381 12.40 10.79 14.38
N VAL A 382 11.87 11.72 15.18
CA VAL A 382 12.16 11.84 16.62
C VAL A 382 10.87 12.20 17.36
N ARG A 383 10.49 11.38 18.33
CA ARG A 383 9.24 11.54 19.10
C ARG A 383 9.51 12.32 20.39
N TYR A 384 8.79 13.40 20.72
CA TYR A 384 7.82 14.21 19.98
C TYR A 384 8.37 15.59 19.58
N LYS A 385 9.02 16.27 20.53
CA LYS A 385 9.82 17.48 20.30
C LYS A 385 11.29 17.14 20.51
N ALA A 386 12.17 17.80 19.76
CA ALA A 386 13.62 17.73 19.93
C ALA A 386 14.25 19.14 20.01
N GLU A 387 15.13 19.34 20.99
CA GLU A 387 16.02 20.49 21.11
C GLU A 387 17.42 20.04 20.71
N VAL A 388 18.01 20.69 19.70
CA VAL A 388 19.29 20.27 19.13
C VAL A 388 20.37 21.25 19.52
N PHE A 389 21.45 20.72 20.10
CA PHE A 389 22.64 21.44 20.49
C PHE A 389 23.86 20.84 19.80
N VAL A 390 24.78 21.70 19.38
CA VAL A 390 26.06 21.32 18.80
C VAL A 390 27.16 22.03 19.58
N ASN A 391 28.11 21.27 20.12
CA ASN A 391 29.21 21.78 20.94
C ASN A 391 28.72 22.72 22.07
N GLY A 392 27.62 22.34 22.72
CA GLY A 392 27.00 23.11 23.81
C GLY A 392 26.17 24.32 23.38
N GLN A 393 26.13 24.68 22.09
CA GLN A 393 25.32 25.79 21.58
C GLN A 393 24.02 25.28 20.97
N LYS A 394 22.90 25.96 21.26
CA LYS A 394 21.59 25.62 20.70
C LYS A 394 21.58 25.91 19.20
N ALA A 395 21.32 24.88 18.39
CA ALA A 395 21.24 24.98 16.94
C ALA A 395 19.80 25.11 16.43
N ALA A 396 18.86 24.32 16.97
CA ALA A 396 17.46 24.35 16.55
C ALA A 396 16.49 23.74 17.57
N SER A 397 15.20 23.98 17.33
CA SER A 397 14.09 23.32 18.02
C SER A 397 13.15 22.72 16.99
N LYS A 398 12.85 21.43 17.11
CA LYS A 398 11.91 20.67 16.30
C LYS A 398 10.66 20.38 17.15
N PRO A 399 9.50 20.99 16.85
CA PRO A 399 8.32 20.87 17.70
C PRO A 399 7.49 19.60 17.44
N ASN A 400 7.60 18.99 16.26
CA ASN A 400 6.78 17.85 15.84
C ASN A 400 7.66 16.66 15.41
N TRP A 401 7.09 15.46 15.43
CA TRP A 401 7.81 14.20 15.30
C TRP A 401 7.75 13.55 13.92
N ASP A 402 6.76 13.97 13.15
CA ASP A 402 6.14 13.26 12.05
C ASP A 402 6.81 13.53 10.69
N LEU A 403 7.75 14.47 10.65
CA LEU A 403 8.49 14.81 9.45
C LEU A 403 9.98 14.87 9.66
N PRO A 404 10.76 14.49 8.64
CA PRO A 404 12.18 14.79 8.63
C PRO A 404 12.44 16.29 8.66
N ASP A 405 13.39 16.71 9.49
CA ASP A 405 13.90 18.08 9.48
C ASP A 405 15.38 18.08 9.14
N GLU A 406 15.79 19.08 8.35
CA GLU A 406 17.20 19.35 8.06
C GLU A 406 17.62 20.64 8.78
N ILE A 407 18.56 20.50 9.71
CA ILE A 407 19.05 21.60 10.55
C ILE A 407 20.47 21.94 10.12
N GLU A 408 20.68 23.14 9.60
CA GLU A 408 22.03 23.63 9.32
C GLU A 408 22.77 23.92 10.63
N LEU A 409 23.97 23.36 10.78
CA LEU A 409 24.78 23.51 11.98
C LEU A 409 25.63 24.78 11.83
N ALA A 410 25.11 25.90 12.33
CA ALA A 410 25.78 27.19 12.24
C ALA A 410 27.18 27.16 12.90
N GLY A 411 28.16 27.84 12.29
CA GLY A 411 29.44 28.18 12.92
C GLY A 411 30.59 27.16 12.85
N GLN A 412 30.55 26.15 11.97
CA GLN A 412 31.59 25.09 11.95
C GLN A 412 32.20 24.71 10.58
N PRO A 413 32.56 25.66 9.70
CA PRO A 413 33.36 25.31 8.52
C PRO A 413 34.72 24.75 8.97
N GLY A 414 35.00 23.49 8.67
CA GLY A 414 36.28 22.84 8.96
C GLY A 414 36.38 22.15 10.33
N ALA A 415 35.28 21.99 11.06
CA ALA A 415 35.29 21.17 12.28
C ALA A 415 35.71 19.72 11.97
N THR A 416 36.60 19.17 12.80
CA THR A 416 37.06 17.78 12.71
C THR A 416 36.23 16.85 13.57
N SER A 417 35.55 17.38 14.60
CA SER A 417 34.64 16.64 15.47
C SER A 417 33.48 17.52 15.93
N LEU A 418 32.34 16.88 16.22
CA LEU A 418 31.15 17.51 16.78
C LEU A 418 30.67 16.72 18.00
N GLU A 419 30.20 17.42 19.03
CA GLU A 419 29.32 16.87 20.05
C GLU A 419 27.88 17.29 19.76
N LEU A 420 27.03 16.30 19.51
CA LEU A 420 25.60 16.48 19.32
C LEU A 420 24.88 16.13 20.62
N LEU A 421 24.03 17.04 21.07
CA LEU A 421 23.16 16.87 22.24
C LEU A 421 21.72 17.10 21.80
N LEU A 422 20.87 16.10 21.98
CA LEU A 422 19.46 16.14 21.58
C LEU A 422 18.57 15.92 22.80
N GLY A 423 17.85 16.98 23.20
CA GLY A 423 16.88 16.93 24.27
C GLY A 423 15.52 16.59 23.69
N VAL A 424 14.95 15.44 24.05
CA VAL A 424 13.68 14.96 23.52
C VAL A 424 12.60 14.87 24.60
N THR A 425 11.34 15.07 24.22
CA THR A 425 10.17 14.95 25.11
C THR A 425 9.15 13.98 24.55
N ASP A 426 8.30 13.37 25.38
CA ASP A 426 7.12 12.63 24.90
C ASP A 426 5.87 13.52 24.72
N TYR A 427 6.00 14.83 24.95
CA TYR A 427 4.95 15.84 24.77
C TYR A 427 5.40 16.96 23.84
N ILE A 428 4.43 17.60 23.20
CA ILE A 428 4.61 18.81 22.40
C ILE A 428 4.56 20.04 23.31
N ALA A 429 5.70 20.69 23.55
CA ALA A 429 5.73 21.97 24.27
C ALA A 429 5.39 23.18 23.36
N GLY A 430 5.14 22.94 22.08
CA GLY A 430 5.05 23.99 21.07
C GLY A 430 3.65 24.53 20.93
N LEU A 431 3.50 25.84 21.18
CA LEU A 431 2.51 26.78 20.60
C LEU A 431 1.49 27.39 21.58
N ALA A 432 1.52 26.96 22.84
CA ALA A 432 0.88 27.65 23.95
C ALA A 432 1.85 27.68 25.15
N PRO A 433 2.84 28.61 25.17
CA PRO A 433 3.83 28.72 26.25
C PRO A 433 3.22 28.93 27.64
N GLU A 434 1.95 29.33 27.70
CA GLU A 434 1.15 29.45 28.91
C GLU A 434 0.74 28.12 29.56
N LEU A 435 0.89 26.99 28.86
CA LEU A 435 0.48 25.67 29.37
C LEU A 435 1.58 25.03 30.24
N PRO A 436 1.22 24.45 31.38
CA PRO A 436 2.19 23.81 32.26
C PRO A 436 2.73 22.52 31.64
N GLU A 437 4.03 22.27 31.84
CA GLU A 437 4.64 20.98 31.46
C GLU A 437 4.04 19.80 32.27
N PRO A 438 3.93 18.60 31.67
CA PRO A 438 3.54 17.39 32.39
C PRO A 438 4.48 17.10 33.57
N LYS A 439 3.88 16.67 34.70
CA LYS A 439 4.64 16.17 35.86
C LYS A 439 5.17 14.76 35.58
N ASP A 440 6.35 14.44 36.09
CA ASP A 440 6.93 13.10 35.92
C ASP A 440 5.96 11.99 36.38
N GLY A 441 5.89 10.91 35.62
CA GLY A 441 4.97 9.78 35.87
C GLY A 441 3.50 10.05 35.54
N GLN A 442 3.13 11.26 35.06
CA GLN A 442 1.77 11.57 34.66
C GLN A 442 1.50 11.11 33.23
N HIS A 443 1.14 9.84 33.10
CA HIS A 443 0.75 9.23 31.82
C HIS A 443 -0.78 9.19 31.69
N GLY A 444 -1.29 9.77 30.61
CA GLY A 444 -2.72 9.98 30.38
C GLY A 444 -2.90 11.15 29.42
N VAL A 445 -3.95 11.12 28.57
CA VAL A 445 -4.31 12.24 27.69
C VAL A 445 -4.35 13.47 28.58
N PRO A 446 -3.45 14.45 28.41
CA PRO A 446 -3.39 15.52 29.38
C PRO A 446 -4.70 16.30 29.31
N THR A 447 -5.44 16.20 30.41
CA THR A 447 -6.84 16.60 30.61
C THR A 447 -7.16 17.92 29.94
N ARG A 448 -7.98 17.90 28.88
CA ARG A 448 -8.77 19.00 28.25
C ARG A 448 -8.10 20.37 27.97
N GLY A 449 -6.86 20.60 28.40
CA GLY A 449 -6.21 21.90 28.40
C GLY A 449 -4.79 21.89 27.86
N VAL A 450 -4.23 20.74 27.48
CA VAL A 450 -2.83 20.60 27.05
C VAL A 450 -2.67 20.30 25.55
N ILE A 451 -3.70 19.76 24.88
CA ILE A 451 -3.68 19.48 23.42
C ILE A 451 -4.34 20.64 22.65
N ALA A 452 -4.11 21.89 23.08
CA ALA A 452 -4.83 23.05 22.56
C ALA A 452 -4.32 23.57 21.19
N ALA A 453 -3.12 23.21 20.74
CA ALA A 453 -2.54 23.84 19.55
C ALA A 453 -1.75 22.94 18.59
N ALA A 454 -1.46 21.67 18.90
CA ALA A 454 -0.68 20.86 17.97
C ALA A 454 -1.28 19.45 17.70
N PRO A 455 -1.18 18.97 16.45
CA PRO A 455 -1.80 17.73 15.99
C PRO A 455 -1.02 16.49 16.46
N VAL A 456 -1.45 15.92 17.60
CA VAL A 456 -0.82 14.72 18.16
C VAL A 456 -1.86 13.70 18.52
N LEU A 457 -1.60 12.43 18.17
CA LEU A 457 -2.43 11.31 18.60
C LEU A 457 -2.40 11.18 20.14
N PRO A 458 -3.53 11.34 20.85
CA PRO A 458 -3.50 11.43 22.32
C PRO A 458 -3.16 10.13 23.10
N GLY A 459 -2.86 9.00 22.44
CA GLY A 459 -2.70 7.69 23.09
C GLY A 459 -1.30 7.07 23.04
N GLY A 460 -0.31 7.74 22.43
CA GLY A 460 0.99 7.14 22.12
C GLY A 460 2.15 7.67 22.94
N TYR A 461 2.22 7.43 24.27
CA TYR A 461 3.39 7.82 25.07
C TYR A 461 4.64 7.11 24.53
N SER A 462 5.42 7.85 23.76
CA SER A 462 6.63 7.36 23.15
C SER A 462 7.64 8.48 22.98
N MET A 463 8.90 8.19 23.27
CA MET A 463 10.00 9.15 23.22
C MET A 463 11.22 8.49 22.60
N GLY A 464 11.98 9.26 21.82
CA GLY A 464 13.24 8.82 21.22
C GLY A 464 13.18 8.76 19.70
N PHE A 465 13.99 7.89 19.10
CA PHE A 465 14.26 7.89 17.66
C PHE A 465 13.68 6.64 17.00
N ASP A 466 12.73 6.83 16.07
CA ASP A 466 12.22 5.75 15.22
C ASP A 466 13.20 5.37 14.10
N GLU A 467 14.07 6.32 13.73
CA GLU A 467 15.04 6.23 12.63
C GLU A 467 16.39 6.86 13.03
N ILE A 468 17.46 6.46 12.35
CA ILE A 468 18.83 6.90 12.65
C ILE A 468 19.08 8.28 12.02
N PRO A 469 19.50 9.31 12.78
CA PRO A 469 19.91 10.61 12.25
C PRO A 469 21.08 10.53 11.25
N GLU A 470 21.20 11.54 10.38
CA GLU A 470 22.32 11.66 9.43
C GLU A 470 22.99 13.03 9.55
N LEU A 471 24.31 13.07 9.48
CA LEU A 471 25.08 14.28 9.21
C LEU A 471 25.29 14.40 7.70
N ARG A 472 24.98 15.55 7.11
CA ARG A 472 25.10 15.79 5.65
C ARG A 472 26.00 16.97 5.36
N GLY A 473 26.83 16.85 4.32
CA GLY A 473 27.73 17.89 3.85
C GLY A 473 27.25 18.50 2.53
N TYR A 474 27.00 19.81 2.52
CA TYR A 474 26.55 20.55 1.34
C TYR A 474 27.57 21.58 0.85
N PRO A 475 27.68 21.78 -0.47
CA PRO A 475 28.33 22.98 -1.01
C PRO A 475 27.55 24.24 -0.60
N ALA A 476 28.21 25.40 -0.71
CA ALA A 476 27.61 26.69 -0.33
C ALA A 476 26.38 27.07 -1.19
N VAL A 477 26.36 26.65 -2.46
CA VAL A 477 25.19 26.74 -3.34
C VAL A 477 24.70 25.33 -3.62
N ARG A 478 23.41 25.07 -3.36
CA ARG A 478 22.82 23.75 -3.48
C ARG A 478 21.40 23.79 -4.04
N VAL A 479 20.94 22.66 -4.57
CA VAL A 479 19.53 22.43 -4.89
C VAL A 479 18.76 22.26 -3.58
N ALA A 480 17.94 23.23 -3.22
CA ALA A 480 17.16 23.19 -1.97
C ALA A 480 15.93 22.28 -2.08
N ALA A 481 15.22 22.33 -3.22
CA ALA A 481 14.05 21.49 -3.48
C ALA A 481 13.79 21.36 -4.98
N VAL A 482 13.16 20.26 -5.37
CA VAL A 482 12.66 20.03 -6.74
C VAL A 482 11.26 19.44 -6.63
N ALA A 483 10.29 20.05 -7.33
CA ALA A 483 8.91 19.57 -7.40
C ALA A 483 8.54 19.26 -8.86
N VAL A 484 8.19 18.00 -9.13
CA VAL A 484 7.81 17.51 -10.46
C VAL A 484 6.29 17.37 -10.54
N ARG A 485 5.67 18.09 -11.46
CA ARG A 485 4.24 17.99 -11.80
C ARG A 485 4.11 17.41 -13.20
N THR A 486 3.20 16.46 -13.36
CA THR A 486 2.92 15.82 -14.65
C THR A 486 1.48 16.08 -15.04
N PHE A 487 1.25 16.24 -16.34
CA PHE A 487 -0.06 16.50 -16.92
C PHE A 487 -0.27 15.52 -18.06
N ILE A 488 -1.49 15.01 -18.20
CA ILE A 488 -1.87 14.06 -19.25
C ILE A 488 -2.98 14.66 -20.11
N GLU A 489 -3.99 15.25 -19.47
CA GLU A 489 -5.06 15.96 -20.16
C GLU A 489 -4.49 17.15 -20.96
N GLY A 490 -4.89 17.26 -22.23
CA GLY A 490 -4.36 18.26 -23.16
C GLY A 490 -2.96 17.95 -23.73
N GLY A 491 -2.36 16.82 -23.37
CA GLY A 491 -1.06 16.35 -23.88
C GLY A 491 -0.04 16.12 -22.76
N LYS A 492 0.75 15.05 -22.88
CA LYS A 492 1.75 14.68 -21.87
C LYS A 492 2.84 15.75 -21.77
N ARG A 493 2.89 16.45 -20.64
CA ARG A 493 3.93 17.44 -20.31
C ARG A 493 4.33 17.34 -18.85
N LEU A 494 5.57 17.74 -18.58
CA LEU A 494 6.11 17.87 -17.23
C LEU A 494 6.40 19.33 -16.91
N ARG A 495 6.17 19.72 -15.66
CA ARG A 495 6.56 21.00 -15.08
C ARG A 495 7.44 20.74 -13.86
N VAL A 496 8.63 21.31 -13.86
CA VAL A 496 9.63 21.14 -12.80
C VAL A 496 9.90 22.50 -12.18
N THR A 497 9.54 22.65 -10.91
CA THR A 497 9.91 23.82 -10.11
C THR A 497 11.17 23.48 -9.32
N THR A 498 12.23 24.26 -9.50
CA THR A 498 13.54 24.06 -8.88
C THR A 498 13.86 25.23 -7.98
N LYS A 499 14.19 24.95 -6.72
CA LYS A 499 14.70 25.93 -5.76
C LYS A 499 16.18 25.71 -5.53
N LEU A 500 16.96 26.77 -5.63
CA LEU A 500 18.38 26.81 -5.27
C LEU A 500 18.55 27.66 -4.02
N ARG A 501 19.49 27.32 -3.16
CA ARG A 501 19.87 28.12 -1.99
C ARG A 501 21.35 28.46 -2.04
N ASN A 502 21.68 29.72 -1.80
CA ASN A 502 23.05 30.21 -1.64
C ASN A 502 23.27 30.66 -0.20
N ALA A 503 24.07 29.89 0.54
CA ALA A 503 24.47 30.17 1.91
C ALA A 503 25.84 30.88 2.01
N SER A 504 26.39 31.38 0.90
CA SER A 504 27.60 32.20 0.89
C SER A 504 27.28 33.69 1.05
N ALA A 505 28.31 34.49 1.33
CA ALA A 505 28.20 35.95 1.46
C ALA A 505 28.20 36.67 0.11
N GLU A 506 28.38 35.95 -0.99
CA GLU A 506 28.55 36.50 -2.33
C GLU A 506 27.50 35.94 -3.30
N PRO A 507 27.10 36.69 -4.34
CA PRO A 507 26.29 36.12 -5.40
C PRO A 507 27.06 34.99 -6.10
N ARG A 508 26.32 33.99 -6.56
CA ARG A 508 26.86 32.85 -7.28
C ARG A 508 26.01 32.58 -8.51
N ARG A 509 26.66 32.48 -9.66
CA ARG A 509 26.02 32.07 -10.91
C ARG A 509 26.33 30.60 -11.15
N VAL A 510 25.29 29.79 -11.34
CA VAL A 510 25.40 28.34 -11.56
C VAL A 510 24.66 27.94 -12.82
N ALA A 511 25.23 27.01 -13.57
CA ALA A 511 24.50 26.29 -14.61
C ALA A 511 23.68 25.17 -13.97
N VAL A 512 22.43 25.01 -14.39
CA VAL A 512 21.53 23.96 -13.91
C VAL A 512 21.20 23.03 -15.07
N ILE A 513 21.66 21.79 -14.95
CA ILE A 513 21.50 20.74 -15.97
C ILE A 513 20.52 19.71 -15.42
N GLN A 514 19.41 19.51 -16.13
CA GLN A 514 18.34 18.61 -15.68
C GLN A 514 18.07 17.50 -16.69
N ALA A 515 18.03 16.26 -16.19
CA ALA A 515 17.81 15.07 -17.00
C ALA A 515 16.94 14.07 -16.26
N VAL A 516 16.00 13.46 -16.99
CA VAL A 516 15.16 12.37 -16.50
C VAL A 516 15.76 11.04 -16.89
N LEU A 517 15.88 10.15 -15.91
CA LEU A 517 16.41 8.80 -16.04
C LEU A 517 15.30 7.77 -15.72
N GLU A 518 15.30 6.65 -16.43
CA GLU A 518 14.52 5.44 -16.10
C GLU A 518 15.54 4.33 -15.77
N ARG A 519 15.61 3.90 -14.49
CA ARG A 519 16.59 2.90 -14.00
C ARG A 519 18.04 3.26 -14.39
N GLY A 520 18.40 4.53 -14.22
CA GLY A 520 19.71 5.07 -14.59
C GLY A 520 19.94 5.35 -16.08
N LYS A 521 19.02 4.96 -16.98
CA LYS A 521 19.10 5.26 -18.42
C LYS A 521 18.48 6.61 -18.71
N LEU A 522 19.21 7.49 -19.41
CA LEU A 522 18.67 8.77 -19.87
C LEU A 522 17.48 8.58 -20.81
N VAL A 523 16.35 9.24 -20.49
CA VAL A 523 15.12 9.19 -21.29
C VAL A 523 14.59 10.57 -21.71
N LYS A 524 14.96 11.65 -21.00
CA LYS A 524 14.61 13.03 -21.39
C LYS A 524 15.66 14.02 -20.87
N ARG A 525 16.04 14.99 -21.69
CA ARG A 525 16.76 16.20 -21.24
C ARG A 525 15.79 17.38 -21.14
N LEU A 526 15.98 18.21 -20.14
CA LEU A 526 15.28 19.50 -20.00
C LEU A 526 16.20 20.64 -20.45
N PRO A 527 15.64 21.81 -20.79
CA PRO A 527 16.43 23.02 -21.04
C PRO A 527 17.39 23.33 -19.89
N GLU A 528 18.60 23.75 -20.24
CA GLU A 528 19.60 24.21 -19.28
C GLU A 528 19.32 25.64 -18.85
N TRP A 529 19.63 25.94 -17.59
CA TRP A 529 19.48 27.29 -17.03
C TRP A 529 20.82 27.82 -16.56
N ALA A 530 21.01 29.13 -16.63
CA ALA A 530 22.06 29.84 -15.90
C ALA A 530 21.38 30.75 -14.87
N VAL A 531 21.52 30.41 -13.58
CA VAL A 531 20.80 31.08 -12.50
C VAL A 531 21.81 31.80 -11.62
N GLU A 532 21.58 33.10 -11.39
CA GLU A 532 22.27 33.84 -10.34
C GLU A 532 21.46 33.76 -9.04
N VAL A 533 22.11 33.30 -7.98
CA VAL A 533 21.52 33.20 -6.64
C VAL A 533 22.19 34.23 -5.74
N LYS A 534 21.39 35.17 -5.21
CA LYS A 534 21.86 36.24 -4.33
C LYS A 534 22.47 35.68 -3.02
N PRO A 535 23.36 36.43 -2.33
CA PRO A 535 23.88 36.04 -1.03
C PRO A 535 22.77 35.73 -0.03
N GLN A 536 22.95 34.68 0.78
CA GLN A 536 22.01 34.30 1.85
C GLN A 536 20.54 34.20 1.39
N ALA A 537 20.31 33.80 0.14
CA ALA A 537 18.99 33.82 -0.48
C ALA A 537 18.68 32.52 -1.24
N GLU A 538 17.41 32.39 -1.59
CA GLU A 538 16.92 31.36 -2.50
C GLU A 538 16.58 31.95 -3.87
N ALA A 539 16.73 31.15 -4.91
CA ALA A 539 16.22 31.43 -6.25
C ALA A 539 15.30 30.28 -6.67
N GLU A 540 14.16 30.60 -7.28
CA GLU A 540 13.20 29.64 -7.80
C GLU A 540 12.98 29.89 -9.28
N PHE A 541 12.91 28.82 -10.07
CA PHE A 541 12.50 28.87 -11.48
C PHE A 541 11.70 27.62 -11.84
N THR A 542 10.94 27.71 -12.93
CA THR A 542 10.10 26.61 -13.41
C THR A 542 10.40 26.30 -14.87
N THR A 543 10.59 25.01 -15.16
CA THR A 543 10.79 24.47 -16.50
C THR A 543 9.56 23.68 -16.93
N GLU A 544 9.01 23.95 -18.11
CA GLU A 544 8.01 23.09 -18.74
C GLU A 544 8.59 22.39 -19.96
N ALA A 545 8.24 21.12 -20.14
CA ALA A 545 8.65 20.34 -21.31
C ALA A 545 7.56 19.33 -21.71
N GLU A 546 7.27 19.25 -22.99
CA GLU A 546 6.44 18.18 -23.56
C GLU A 546 7.18 16.83 -23.52
N TRP A 547 6.42 15.76 -23.32
CA TRP A 547 6.97 14.41 -23.25
C TRP A 547 5.92 13.32 -23.60
N HIS A 548 5.61 13.19 -24.89
CA HIS A 548 4.61 12.22 -25.38
C HIS A 548 4.97 10.74 -25.10
N GLU A 549 6.27 10.42 -25.12
CA GLU A 549 6.81 9.07 -24.87
C GLU A 549 6.86 8.67 -23.39
N ALA A 550 6.41 9.53 -22.46
CA ALA A 550 6.39 9.19 -21.04
C ALA A 550 5.47 7.99 -20.78
N LYS A 551 6.00 6.98 -20.09
CA LYS A 551 5.23 5.84 -19.58
C LYS A 551 4.54 6.26 -18.29
N LEU A 552 3.30 5.81 -18.13
CA LEU A 552 2.46 6.26 -17.03
C LEU A 552 2.72 5.43 -15.77
N TRP A 553 2.60 6.08 -14.62
CA TRP A 553 2.58 5.42 -13.33
C TRP A 553 1.14 5.06 -12.94
N GLY A 554 0.94 3.87 -12.37
CA GLY A 554 -0.31 3.39 -11.79
C GLY A 554 -0.20 1.92 -11.32
N PRO A 555 -1.27 1.33 -10.76
CA PRO A 555 -1.26 -0.04 -10.25
C PRO A 555 -0.85 -1.10 -11.27
N GLU A 556 -1.25 -0.92 -12.53
CA GLU A 556 -0.91 -1.85 -13.63
C GLU A 556 0.46 -1.57 -14.24
N SER A 557 1.02 -0.37 -14.00
CA SER A 557 2.28 0.07 -14.58
C SER A 557 3.00 1.01 -13.62
N PRO A 558 3.73 0.49 -12.61
CA PRO A 558 4.39 1.32 -11.60
C PRO A 558 5.71 1.91 -12.13
N VAL A 559 5.69 2.58 -13.29
CA VAL A 559 6.89 3.16 -13.88
C VAL A 559 7.35 4.37 -13.08
N LEU A 560 8.61 4.31 -12.63
CA LEU A 560 9.26 5.39 -11.88
C LEU A 560 10.42 5.98 -12.68
N TYR A 561 10.54 7.29 -12.57
CA TYR A 561 11.60 8.10 -13.14
C TYR A 561 12.41 8.78 -12.04
N GLN A 562 13.62 9.19 -12.39
CA GLN A 562 14.50 9.99 -11.57
C GLN A 562 14.85 11.27 -12.32
N LEU A 563 14.53 12.43 -11.75
CA LEU A 563 15.03 13.70 -12.23
C LEU A 563 16.37 14.01 -11.53
N SER A 564 17.48 13.89 -12.27
CA SER A 564 18.77 14.46 -11.86
C SER A 564 18.76 15.98 -12.12
N THR A 565 19.13 16.75 -11.10
CA THR A 565 19.38 18.19 -11.17
C THR A 565 20.81 18.43 -10.69
N ARG A 566 21.70 18.74 -11.64
CA ARG A 566 23.11 19.00 -11.41
C ARG A 566 23.39 20.49 -11.51
N LEU A 567 24.13 21.02 -10.55
CA LEU A 567 24.66 22.37 -10.56
C LEU A 567 26.11 22.33 -11.01
N GLU A 568 26.48 23.24 -11.91
CA GLU A 568 27.87 23.41 -12.34
C GLU A 568 28.33 24.86 -12.21
N THR A 569 29.63 25.02 -11.97
CA THR A 569 30.33 26.31 -12.02
C THR A 569 31.61 26.10 -12.83
N ASP A 570 31.85 26.93 -13.83
CA ASP A 570 32.99 26.83 -14.74
C ASP A 570 33.18 25.43 -15.36
N GLY A 571 32.06 24.77 -15.67
CA GLY A 571 32.02 23.41 -16.23
C GLY A 571 32.35 22.28 -15.25
N GLN A 572 32.52 22.59 -13.95
CA GLN A 572 32.76 21.60 -12.90
C GLN A 572 31.48 21.33 -12.09
N PRO A 573 31.21 20.06 -11.74
CA PRO A 573 30.08 19.71 -10.87
C PRO A 573 30.23 20.33 -9.47
N LEU A 574 29.20 21.04 -9.01
CA LEU A 574 29.12 21.64 -7.69
C LEU A 574 28.20 20.85 -6.75
N ASP A 575 27.00 20.51 -7.22
CA ASP A 575 25.97 19.80 -6.45
C ASP A 575 25.14 18.92 -7.38
N GLU A 576 24.59 17.83 -6.86
CA GLU A 576 23.65 17.00 -7.60
C GLU A 576 22.55 16.51 -6.66
N HIS A 577 21.31 16.73 -7.08
CA HIS A 577 20.12 16.28 -6.39
C HIS A 577 19.27 15.42 -7.31
N HIS A 578 18.72 14.34 -6.76
CA HIS A 578 17.88 13.41 -7.48
C HIS A 578 16.50 13.33 -6.84
N ALA A 579 15.46 13.55 -7.65
CA ALA A 579 14.07 13.39 -7.23
C ALA A 579 13.42 12.22 -7.98
N ARG A 580 12.93 11.22 -7.26
CA ARG A 580 12.13 10.13 -7.85
C ARG A 580 10.70 10.63 -8.05
N PHE A 581 10.07 10.29 -9.18
CA PHE A 581 8.67 10.61 -9.46
C PHE A 581 8.04 9.57 -10.40
N GLY A 582 6.71 9.56 -10.47
CA GLY A 582 5.94 8.77 -11.46
C GLY A 582 5.09 9.69 -12.33
N PHE A 583 4.96 9.38 -13.63
CA PHE A 583 4.20 10.22 -14.55
C PHE A 583 2.71 9.84 -14.49
N ARG A 584 1.90 10.64 -13.81
CA ARG A 584 0.47 10.34 -13.61
C ARG A 584 -0.37 11.61 -13.62
N GLU A 585 -1.68 11.44 -13.64
CA GLU A 585 -2.64 12.50 -13.32
C GLU A 585 -3.81 11.94 -12.51
N PHE A 586 -4.07 12.50 -11.33
CA PHE A 586 -5.30 12.21 -10.57
C PHE A 586 -6.37 13.23 -10.86
N GLY A 587 -7.62 12.80 -10.80
CA GLY A 587 -8.75 13.69 -11.01
C GLY A 587 -10.06 13.13 -10.50
N VAL A 588 -11.11 13.89 -10.77
CA VAL A 588 -12.50 13.55 -10.49
C VAL A 588 -13.34 14.01 -11.67
N ARG A 589 -14.17 13.11 -12.21
CA ARG A 589 -15.12 13.35 -13.30
C ARG A 589 -16.52 13.00 -12.81
N GLY A 590 -17.31 14.01 -12.45
CA GLY A 590 -18.56 13.79 -11.73
C GLY A 590 -18.30 12.97 -10.47
N ALA A 591 -19.12 11.94 -10.23
CA ALA A 591 -18.98 11.07 -9.07
C ALA A 591 -17.86 10.02 -9.21
N GLN A 592 -16.95 10.16 -10.19
CA GLN A 592 -15.91 9.20 -10.48
C GLN A 592 -14.50 9.71 -10.14
N PHE A 593 -13.67 8.91 -9.46
CA PHE A 593 -12.24 9.15 -9.43
C PHE A 593 -11.63 8.81 -10.79
N THR A 594 -10.58 9.53 -11.17
CA THR A 594 -9.81 9.23 -12.37
C THR A 594 -8.32 9.14 -12.08
N LEU A 595 -7.66 8.16 -12.70
CA LEU A 595 -6.21 8.06 -12.80
C LEU A 595 -5.84 7.98 -14.29
N ASN A 596 -5.01 8.91 -14.73
CA ASN A 596 -4.51 8.98 -16.11
C ASN A 596 -5.64 9.10 -17.16
N GLY A 597 -6.70 9.84 -16.81
CA GLY A 597 -7.89 10.03 -17.66
C GLY A 597 -8.91 8.89 -17.62
N ASN A 598 -8.55 7.74 -17.04
CA ASN A 598 -9.43 6.58 -16.89
C ASN A 598 -10.12 6.57 -15.53
N THR A 599 -11.33 6.02 -15.47
CA THR A 599 -12.03 5.80 -14.20
C THR A 599 -11.20 4.89 -13.32
N PHE A 600 -11.02 5.29 -12.06
CA PHE A 600 -10.22 4.58 -11.08
C PHE A 600 -11.05 4.27 -9.84
N HIS A 601 -10.93 3.04 -9.34
CA HIS A 601 -11.63 2.61 -8.13
C HIS A 601 -10.57 2.28 -7.06
N PRO A 602 -10.25 3.22 -6.15
CA PRO A 602 -9.29 2.95 -5.09
C PRO A 602 -9.81 1.85 -4.17
N ARG A 603 -9.10 0.72 -4.13
CA ARG A 603 -9.42 -0.43 -3.27
C ARG A 603 -8.54 -0.39 -2.02
N GLY A 604 -9.09 0.11 -0.92
CA GLY A 604 -8.38 0.53 0.29
C GLY A 604 -8.21 -0.56 1.36
N ALA A 605 -7.07 -0.55 2.03
CA ALA A 605 -6.86 -1.14 3.36
C ALA A 605 -6.19 -0.12 4.29
N SER A 606 -6.47 -0.18 5.59
CA SER A 606 -5.89 0.69 6.62
C SER A 606 -4.75 -0.01 7.37
N HIS A 607 -3.64 0.71 7.54
CA HIS A 607 -2.43 0.19 8.19
C HIS A 607 -1.82 1.21 9.16
N TRP A 608 -1.41 0.73 10.35
CA TRP A 608 -0.60 1.49 11.32
C TRP A 608 0.89 1.42 11.03
N TYR A 609 1.38 0.22 10.69
CA TYR A 609 2.75 -0.06 10.27
C TYR A 609 2.67 -1.06 9.13
N PRO A 610 2.66 -0.60 7.87
CA PRO A 610 2.36 -1.48 6.75
C PRO A 610 3.55 -2.42 6.52
N ARG A 611 3.67 -3.58 7.18
CA ARG A 611 4.54 -4.66 6.69
C ARG A 611 3.89 -5.29 5.46
N LEU A 612 3.78 -4.50 4.39
CA LEU A 612 3.18 -4.91 3.15
C LEU A 612 4.06 -5.98 2.54
N GLN A 613 3.61 -7.22 2.67
CA GLN A 613 4.17 -8.31 1.89
C GLN A 613 3.75 -8.09 0.43
N PRO A 614 4.57 -8.48 -0.57
CA PRO A 614 4.26 -8.23 -1.97
C PRO A 614 2.88 -8.73 -2.42
N ARG A 615 2.33 -9.75 -1.77
CA ARG A 615 0.97 -10.28 -2.02
C ARG A 615 -0.17 -9.32 -1.64
N GLN A 616 0.03 -8.42 -0.68
CA GLN A 616 -1.00 -7.44 -0.29
C GLN A 616 -1.22 -6.37 -1.38
N ALA A 617 -0.20 -6.12 -2.21
CA ALA A 617 -0.28 -5.19 -3.34
C ALA A 617 -1.14 -5.71 -4.50
N GLU A 618 -1.33 -7.03 -4.62
CA GLU A 618 -2.14 -7.65 -5.69
C GLU A 618 -3.65 -7.46 -5.45
N VAL A 619 -4.03 -7.23 -4.18
CA VAL A 619 -5.42 -7.08 -3.73
C VAL A 619 -5.82 -5.61 -3.58
N PHE A 620 -4.93 -4.81 -2.98
CA PHE A 620 -5.19 -3.41 -2.67
C PHE A 620 -4.51 -2.50 -3.68
N THR A 621 -5.30 -1.61 -4.26
CA THR A 621 -4.78 -0.53 -5.11
C THR A 621 -4.63 0.77 -4.32
N CYS A 622 -5.10 0.80 -3.08
CA CYS A 622 -5.03 1.93 -2.18
C CYS A 622 -4.67 1.47 -0.76
N SER A 623 -3.87 2.26 -0.04
CA SER A 623 -3.67 2.10 1.40
C SER A 623 -3.96 3.41 2.12
N ARG A 624 -4.80 3.37 3.16
CA ARG A 624 -4.91 4.46 4.12
C ARG A 624 -3.84 4.26 5.17
N MET A 625 -2.95 5.23 5.28
CA MET A 625 -1.87 5.17 6.25
C MET A 625 -2.31 5.94 7.49
N PHE A 626 -2.55 5.22 8.59
CA PHE A 626 -3.19 5.76 9.80
C PHE A 626 -2.21 6.67 10.57
N PHE A 627 -2.59 7.93 10.82
CA PHE A 627 -1.75 8.98 11.45
C PHE A 627 -0.42 9.24 10.72
N PRO A 628 0.45 10.19 11.10
CA PRO A 628 1.57 10.58 10.25
C PRO A 628 2.82 9.73 10.53
N ALA A 629 2.65 8.52 11.08
CA ALA A 629 3.71 7.62 11.57
C ALA A 629 4.64 7.01 10.50
N HIS A 630 4.67 7.60 9.31
CA HIS A 630 5.21 6.95 8.12
C HIS A 630 6.64 7.34 7.87
N ARG A 631 7.48 6.31 7.83
CA ARG A 631 8.84 6.40 7.32
C ARG A 631 8.83 6.57 5.80
N GLU A 632 9.78 7.33 5.28
CA GLU A 632 9.96 7.59 3.83
C GLU A 632 10.05 6.30 2.99
N HIS A 633 10.62 5.23 3.58
CA HIS A 633 10.74 3.95 2.88
C HIS A 633 9.38 3.31 2.57
N TRP A 634 8.32 3.54 3.36
CA TRP A 634 6.99 2.97 3.09
C TRP A 634 6.35 3.56 1.84
N LEU A 635 6.37 4.88 1.72
CA LEU A 635 5.91 5.59 0.51
C LEU A 635 6.65 5.10 -0.73
N SER A 636 7.92 4.74 -0.55
CA SER A 636 8.72 4.19 -1.63
C SER A 636 8.31 2.80 -2.06
N VAL A 637 7.89 1.95 -1.12
CA VAL A 637 7.26 0.67 -1.45
C VAL A 637 6.01 0.91 -2.28
N PHE A 638 5.14 1.83 -1.87
CA PHE A 638 3.89 2.14 -2.59
C PHE A 638 4.13 2.67 -4.00
N ASP A 639 5.13 3.55 -4.18
CA ASP A 639 5.56 4.02 -5.48
C ASP A 639 5.98 2.87 -6.40
N GLU A 640 6.73 1.89 -5.88
CA GLU A 640 7.30 0.78 -6.66
C GLU A 640 6.30 -0.33 -6.97
N ILE A 641 5.31 -0.55 -6.12
CA ILE A 641 4.24 -1.54 -6.35
C ILE A 641 3.05 -0.95 -7.13
N GLY A 642 2.96 0.38 -7.25
CA GLY A 642 1.87 1.05 -7.97
C GLY A 642 0.59 1.24 -7.16
N ALA A 643 0.65 1.15 -5.82
CA ALA A 643 -0.51 1.36 -4.98
C ALA A 643 -0.62 2.83 -4.56
N VAL A 644 -1.82 3.38 -4.59
CA VAL A 644 -2.08 4.75 -4.13
C VAL A 644 -2.16 4.81 -2.60
N VAL A 645 -1.92 5.96 -2.00
CA VAL A 645 -2.01 6.12 -0.55
C VAL A 645 -2.75 7.38 -0.13
N THR A 646 -3.35 7.29 1.05
CA THR A 646 -3.82 8.45 1.82
C THR A 646 -2.74 8.81 2.83
N GLN A 647 -2.21 10.03 2.73
CA GLN A 647 -1.35 10.60 3.76
C GLN A 647 -2.22 11.39 4.74
N GLU A 648 -2.18 11.00 6.01
CA GLU A 648 -2.97 11.61 7.10
C GLU A 648 -2.08 12.40 8.05
N SER A 649 -2.66 13.39 8.73
CA SER A 649 -2.01 14.16 9.81
C SER A 649 -2.08 13.46 11.18
N GLY A 650 -1.41 14.03 12.17
CA GLY A 650 -1.50 13.61 13.59
C GLY A 650 -2.84 13.88 14.27
N PHE A 651 -3.80 14.47 13.57
CA PHE A 651 -5.03 15.00 14.15
C PHE A 651 -6.12 13.93 14.24
N GLY A 652 -6.22 13.23 15.37
CA GLY A 652 -7.17 12.14 15.60
C GLY A 652 -8.12 12.38 16.78
N ALA A 653 -9.44 12.16 16.60
CA ALA A 653 -10.49 12.61 17.52
C ALA A 653 -11.30 11.52 18.25
N ASN A 654 -10.72 10.33 18.44
CA ASN A 654 -11.18 9.43 19.51
C ASN A 654 -11.16 10.09 20.91
N ASN A 655 -10.61 11.31 21.03
CA ASN A 655 -10.74 12.20 22.18
C ASN A 655 -10.99 13.67 21.75
N ALA A 656 -12.02 13.98 20.94
CA ALA A 656 -12.33 15.34 20.43
C ALA A 656 -12.26 16.47 21.48
N ASP A 657 -12.68 16.19 22.73
CA ASP A 657 -12.50 17.04 23.92
C ASP A 657 -11.05 17.50 24.20
N SER A 658 -10.07 16.97 23.47
CA SER A 658 -8.65 17.26 23.65
C SER A 658 -8.20 18.51 22.88
N TYR A 659 -8.84 18.86 21.77
CA TYR A 659 -8.35 19.91 20.87
C TYR A 659 -9.11 21.23 21.02
N ALA A 660 -8.41 22.35 20.93
CA ALA A 660 -9.05 23.67 20.84
C ALA A 660 -9.52 23.94 19.40
N LEU A 661 -10.61 23.29 19.00
CA LEU A 661 -11.17 23.35 17.64
C LEU A 661 -11.59 24.75 17.17
N GLU A 662 -11.70 25.72 18.08
CA GLU A 662 -11.98 27.12 17.73
C GLU A 662 -10.75 28.04 17.77
N ASP A 663 -9.60 27.54 18.23
CA ASP A 663 -8.36 28.31 18.32
C ASP A 663 -7.64 28.33 16.97
N ASP A 664 -7.34 29.52 16.44
CA ASP A 664 -6.61 29.72 15.19
C ASP A 664 -5.22 29.09 15.19
N ARG A 665 -4.59 28.96 16.36
CA ARG A 665 -3.26 28.36 16.49
C ARG A 665 -3.26 26.91 16.01
N LEU A 666 -4.27 26.12 16.35
CA LEU A 666 -4.38 24.72 15.90
C LEU A 666 -4.28 24.61 14.38
N TYR A 667 -5.01 25.46 13.66
CA TYR A 667 -5.06 25.44 12.19
C TYR A 667 -3.80 26.01 11.55
N ALA A 668 -3.19 27.03 12.15
CA ALA A 668 -1.88 27.52 11.72
C ALA A 668 -0.81 26.42 11.82
N ASN A 669 -0.91 25.58 12.85
CA ASN A 669 0.04 24.50 13.10
C ASN A 669 -0.19 23.31 12.18
N LEU A 670 -1.45 22.91 11.96
CA LEU A 670 -1.82 21.93 10.93
C LEU A 670 -1.34 22.38 9.55
N LEU A 671 -1.55 23.66 9.18
CA LEU A 671 -1.09 24.17 7.91
C LEU A 671 0.45 24.19 7.81
N SER A 672 1.15 24.52 8.90
CA SER A 672 2.62 24.43 8.95
C SER A 672 3.10 22.99 8.77
N GLU A 673 2.46 22.01 9.41
CA GLU A 673 2.74 20.58 9.20
C GLU A 673 2.52 20.21 7.73
N PHE A 674 1.31 20.41 7.20
CA PHE A 674 0.98 20.05 5.83
C PHE A 674 1.90 20.72 4.80
N ARG A 675 2.30 21.99 5.00
CA ARG A 675 3.31 22.63 4.15
C ARG A 675 4.60 21.83 4.10
N ARG A 676 5.10 21.37 5.24
CA ARG A 676 6.33 20.58 5.31
C ARG A 676 6.12 19.18 4.73
N VAL A 677 5.01 18.49 5.06
CA VAL A 677 4.70 17.14 4.55
C VAL A 677 4.60 17.19 3.03
N ILE A 678 3.79 18.11 2.49
CA ILE A 678 3.50 18.22 1.07
C ILE A 678 4.78 18.55 0.30
N VAL A 679 5.59 19.50 0.78
CA VAL A 679 6.85 19.86 0.12
C VAL A 679 7.84 18.70 0.15
N HIS A 680 7.97 18.01 1.28
CA HIS A 680 8.90 16.89 1.41
C HIS A 680 8.49 15.69 0.54
N ARG A 681 7.19 15.38 0.50
CA ARG A 681 6.64 14.20 -0.16
C ARG A 681 6.03 14.48 -1.52
N PHE A 682 6.27 15.68 -2.07
CA PHE A 682 5.62 16.17 -3.29
C PHE A 682 5.76 15.22 -4.47
N ASN A 683 6.92 14.57 -4.59
CA ASN A 683 7.26 13.75 -5.74
C ASN A 683 6.82 12.28 -5.61
N HIS A 684 6.24 11.85 -4.49
CA HIS A 684 5.69 10.49 -4.38
C HIS A 684 4.45 10.32 -5.26
N PRO A 685 4.51 9.53 -6.36
CA PRO A 685 3.35 9.25 -7.17
C PRO A 685 2.30 8.42 -6.43
N SER A 686 2.64 7.69 -5.37
CA SER A 686 1.63 6.95 -4.61
C SER A 686 0.59 7.84 -3.93
N ILE A 687 0.95 9.04 -3.44
CA ILE A 687 0.02 9.85 -2.63
C ILE A 687 -1.11 10.40 -3.51
N MET A 688 -2.35 10.01 -3.20
CA MET A 688 -3.59 10.48 -3.86
C MET A 688 -4.38 11.45 -3.00
N PHE A 689 -4.41 11.20 -1.70
CA PHE A 689 -5.19 11.97 -0.75
C PHE A 689 -4.29 12.60 0.31
N TRP A 690 -4.46 13.90 0.52
CA TRP A 690 -4.06 14.58 1.74
C TRP A 690 -5.26 14.58 2.69
N ASN A 691 -5.21 13.77 3.75
CA ASN A 691 -6.27 13.68 4.75
C ASN A 691 -5.96 14.59 5.93
N GLN A 692 -6.88 15.51 6.22
CA GLN A 692 -6.76 16.52 7.26
C GLN A 692 -6.72 15.95 8.69
N GLY A 693 -7.27 14.76 8.93
CA GLY A 693 -7.25 14.07 10.22
C GLY A 693 -8.14 12.82 10.24
N ASN A 694 -8.26 12.19 11.41
CA ASN A 694 -9.06 10.98 11.67
C ASN A 694 -10.18 11.22 12.70
N GLU A 695 -11.38 10.74 12.39
CA GLU A 695 -12.55 10.64 13.28
C GLU A 695 -12.92 11.92 14.01
N LEU A 696 -12.75 13.09 13.37
CA LEU A 696 -13.16 14.37 13.94
C LEU A 696 -14.66 14.34 14.23
N ARG A 697 -15.02 14.20 15.52
CA ARG A 697 -16.41 14.09 15.95
C ARG A 697 -17.17 15.32 15.46
N TRP A 698 -18.31 15.04 14.83
CA TRP A 698 -19.40 15.93 14.43
C TRP A 698 -19.25 17.34 14.99
N TYR A 699 -18.72 18.21 14.14
CA TYR A 699 -18.40 19.62 14.36
C TYR A 699 -19.17 20.25 15.52
N GLU A 700 -18.49 20.38 16.67
CA GLU A 700 -19.06 20.97 17.87
C GLU A 700 -19.47 22.43 17.66
N SER A 701 -18.92 23.09 16.62
CA SER A 701 -19.31 24.42 16.18
C SER A 701 -19.10 24.72 14.69
N LYS A 702 -19.86 25.69 14.18
CA LYS A 702 -19.73 26.26 12.83
C LYS A 702 -18.34 26.86 12.57
N ALA A 703 -17.68 27.37 13.61
CA ALA A 703 -16.35 27.96 13.50
C ALA A 703 -15.29 26.91 13.15
N ALA A 704 -15.32 25.75 13.81
CA ALA A 704 -14.40 24.64 13.54
C ALA A 704 -14.54 24.10 12.10
N THR A 705 -15.78 23.95 11.60
CA THR A 705 -16.05 23.54 10.21
C THR A 705 -15.48 24.54 9.20
N GLN A 706 -15.68 25.83 9.44
CA GLN A 706 -15.16 26.89 8.58
C GLN A 706 -13.62 26.85 8.53
N LYS A 707 -12.95 26.73 9.68
CA LYS A 707 -11.49 26.67 9.76
C LYS A 707 -10.90 25.42 9.10
N LEU A 708 -11.57 24.26 9.21
CA LEU A 708 -11.17 23.06 8.45
C LEU A 708 -11.33 23.22 6.95
N GLY A 709 -12.40 23.91 6.52
CA GLY A 709 -12.57 24.30 5.13
C GLY A 709 -11.46 25.23 4.64
N ASP A 710 -11.08 26.22 5.44
CA ASP A 710 -9.99 27.16 5.12
C ASP A 710 -8.63 26.44 5.05
N LEU A 711 -8.40 25.48 5.96
CA LEU A 711 -7.25 24.58 5.88
C LEU A 711 -7.28 23.75 4.59
N ALA A 712 -8.44 23.27 4.15
CA ALA A 712 -8.57 22.46 2.93
C ALA A 712 -8.20 23.29 1.70
N ASP A 713 -8.66 24.54 1.64
CA ASP A 713 -8.36 25.45 0.54
C ASP A 713 -6.87 25.83 0.52
N ALA A 714 -6.26 26.04 1.70
CA ALA A 714 -4.82 26.26 1.81
C ALA A 714 -4.00 25.04 1.34
N MET A 715 -4.43 23.82 1.68
CA MET A 715 -3.78 22.58 1.22
C MET A 715 -3.90 22.40 -0.30
N LYS A 716 -5.07 22.68 -0.89
CA LYS A 716 -5.25 22.64 -2.35
C LYS A 716 -4.37 23.67 -3.07
N ALA A 717 -4.17 24.85 -2.48
CA ALA A 717 -3.29 25.87 -3.05
C ALA A 717 -1.81 25.42 -3.03
N LEU A 718 -1.40 24.66 -2.00
CA LEU A 718 -0.05 24.08 -1.92
C LEU A 718 0.16 22.96 -2.93
N ASP A 719 -0.82 22.06 -3.06
CA ASP A 719 -0.78 20.97 -4.02
C ASP A 719 -2.14 20.77 -4.72
N PRO A 720 -2.32 21.35 -5.91
CA PRO A 720 -3.54 21.19 -6.69
C PRO A 720 -3.60 19.84 -7.43
N THR A 721 -2.55 19.01 -7.35
CA THR A 721 -2.45 17.75 -8.13
C THR A 721 -3.00 16.53 -7.40
N ARG A 722 -3.40 16.71 -6.14
CA ARG A 722 -3.92 15.66 -5.25
C ARG A 722 -5.24 16.11 -4.63
N LEU A 723 -6.01 15.15 -4.14
CA LEU A 723 -7.31 15.40 -3.53
C LEU A 723 -7.12 15.66 -2.03
N VAL A 724 -7.86 16.62 -1.49
CA VAL A 724 -7.94 16.84 -0.03
C VAL A 724 -9.20 16.16 0.49
N THR A 725 -9.07 15.44 1.59
CA THR A 725 -10.17 14.75 2.28
C THR A 725 -10.11 15.01 3.79
N GLN A 726 -11.22 14.75 4.48
CA GLN A 726 -11.30 14.81 5.94
C GLN A 726 -12.15 13.65 6.42
N ASP A 727 -11.55 12.78 7.23
CA ASP A 727 -12.25 11.66 7.85
C ASP A 727 -13.35 12.12 8.83
N ARG A 728 -14.53 11.50 8.76
CA ARG A 728 -15.79 11.95 9.40
C ARG A 728 -16.16 13.41 9.08
N GLY A 729 -15.52 13.99 8.06
CA GLY A 729 -15.61 15.40 7.75
C GLY A 729 -16.81 15.81 6.92
N LEU A 730 -17.56 14.84 6.41
CA LEU A 730 -18.58 15.05 5.40
C LEU A 730 -17.96 15.77 4.18
N ASP A 731 -18.56 16.89 3.75
CA ASP A 731 -18.14 17.70 2.60
C ASP A 731 -17.66 19.11 3.00
N LEU A 732 -17.48 19.39 4.31
CA LEU A 732 -17.13 20.73 4.84
C LEU A 732 -17.94 21.88 4.22
N GLY A 733 -19.25 21.68 4.05
CA GLY A 733 -20.14 22.67 3.43
C GLY A 733 -19.92 22.84 1.93
N GLY A 734 -19.57 21.78 1.20
CA GLY A 734 -19.36 21.81 -0.24
C GLY A 734 -17.91 21.99 -0.68
N ARG A 735 -16.99 22.22 0.27
CA ARG A 735 -15.59 22.57 -0.03
C ARG A 735 -14.74 21.39 -0.45
N LEU A 736 -15.06 20.16 -0.06
CA LEU A 736 -14.27 19.01 -0.47
C LEU A 736 -14.71 18.54 -1.87
N ARG A 737 -13.75 18.04 -2.66
CA ARG A 737 -14.07 17.37 -3.94
C ARG A 737 -14.44 15.90 -3.75
N VAL A 738 -14.23 15.38 -2.54
CA VAL A 738 -14.40 13.99 -2.17
C VAL A 738 -15.15 13.96 -0.86
N TYR A 739 -16.21 13.16 -0.82
CA TYR A 739 -16.97 12.93 0.40
C TYR A 739 -16.38 11.74 1.16
N ASN A 740 -16.00 11.93 2.42
CA ASN A 740 -15.51 10.84 3.29
C ASN A 740 -16.41 10.71 4.53
N PRO A 741 -17.38 9.78 4.52
CA PRO A 741 -18.40 9.65 5.56
C PRO A 741 -17.92 8.95 6.84
N HIS A 742 -16.82 8.20 6.77
CA HIS A 742 -16.22 7.37 7.83
C HIS A 742 -17.13 6.91 8.99
N GLY A 743 -17.57 5.66 8.98
CA GLY A 743 -18.34 5.06 10.08
C GLY A 743 -19.78 5.57 10.19
N LEU A 744 -20.28 6.28 9.16
CA LEU A 744 -21.67 6.73 9.10
C LEU A 744 -22.64 5.54 9.17
N ALA A 745 -22.33 4.43 8.50
CA ALA A 745 -23.14 3.24 8.60
C ALA A 745 -23.04 2.61 10.01
N GLN A 746 -21.84 2.53 10.63
CA GLN A 746 -21.65 2.05 12.03
C GLN A 746 -22.44 2.86 13.08
N ASP A 747 -22.38 4.18 13.01
CA ASP A 747 -22.92 5.08 14.02
C ASP A 747 -24.45 5.21 13.94
N VAL A 748 -25.01 5.22 12.72
CA VAL A 748 -26.45 5.50 12.52
C VAL A 748 -27.22 4.37 11.86
N GLY A 749 -26.57 3.32 11.34
CA GLY A 749 -27.24 2.20 10.66
C GLY A 749 -27.96 2.61 9.38
N VAL A 750 -27.47 3.68 8.74
CA VAL A 750 -28.03 4.33 7.56
C VAL A 750 -26.93 4.45 6.50
N THR A 751 -27.21 4.06 5.25
CA THR A 751 -26.25 4.07 4.15
C THR A 751 -26.25 5.42 3.40
N PRO A 752 -25.19 5.79 2.67
CA PRO A 752 -25.21 7.01 1.85
C PRO A 752 -26.28 7.04 0.73
N VAL A 753 -26.85 5.89 0.31
CA VAL A 753 -28.06 5.85 -0.55
C VAL A 753 -29.30 6.26 0.21
N ASP A 754 -29.39 5.96 1.50
CA ASP A 754 -30.49 6.45 2.34
C ASP A 754 -30.43 7.98 2.44
N VAL A 755 -29.29 8.64 2.19
CA VAL A 755 -29.19 10.10 2.01
C VAL A 755 -29.96 10.59 0.77
N ARG A 756 -30.17 9.75 -0.27
CA ARG A 756 -31.19 10.03 -1.30
C ARG A 756 -32.61 9.93 -0.76
N TRP A 757 -32.88 9.10 0.25
CA TRP A 757 -34.18 9.07 0.94
C TRP A 757 -34.36 10.28 1.86
N PHE A 758 -33.27 10.90 2.34
CA PHE A 758 -33.33 12.23 2.98
C PHE A 758 -33.73 13.35 2.00
N ALA A 759 -33.62 13.10 0.68
CA ALA A 759 -34.13 13.97 -0.38
C ALA A 759 -35.53 13.58 -0.89
N THR A 760 -36.14 12.48 -0.41
CA THR A 760 -37.54 12.11 -0.69
C THR A 760 -38.48 12.47 0.47
N ARG A 761 -39.79 12.44 0.21
CA ARG A 761 -40.81 12.94 1.15
C ARG A 761 -40.80 12.11 2.46
N PRO A 762 -41.06 12.73 3.63
CA PRO A 762 -40.96 12.08 4.95
C PRO A 762 -41.73 10.76 5.11
N GLU A 763 -42.85 10.63 4.41
CA GLU A 763 -43.78 9.51 4.41
C GLU A 763 -43.22 8.22 3.79
N ASP A 764 -42.23 8.32 2.90
CA ASP A 764 -41.65 7.18 2.18
C ASP A 764 -40.51 6.49 2.96
N ILE A 765 -40.08 7.06 4.10
CA ILE A 765 -38.94 6.56 4.89
C ILE A 765 -39.34 5.33 5.74
N PRO A 766 -38.58 4.22 5.77
CA PRO A 766 -38.93 3.03 6.55
C PRO A 766 -38.96 3.36 8.06
N PRO A 767 -39.86 2.76 8.87
CA PRO A 767 -40.05 3.13 10.28
C PRO A 767 -38.77 3.10 11.13
N ILE A 768 -37.87 2.14 10.86
CA ILE A 768 -36.59 2.00 11.55
C ILE A 768 -35.61 3.16 11.28
N VAL A 769 -35.70 3.77 10.09
CA VAL A 769 -34.92 4.95 9.70
C VAL A 769 -35.56 6.23 10.25
N ARG A 770 -36.90 6.30 10.31
CA ARG A 770 -37.64 7.41 10.93
C ARG A 770 -37.30 7.61 12.41
N GLN A 771 -37.09 6.53 13.17
CA GLN A 771 -36.71 6.58 14.58
C GLN A 771 -35.27 7.10 14.81
N ARG A 772 -34.39 6.95 13.81
CA ARG A 772 -33.00 7.45 13.82
C ARG A 772 -32.82 8.78 13.09
N ARG A 773 -33.83 9.23 12.34
CA ARG A 773 -33.88 10.51 11.61
C ARG A 773 -33.72 11.73 12.53
N SER A 774 -34.18 11.66 13.79
CA SER A 774 -33.99 12.73 14.80
C SER A 774 -32.54 12.92 15.23
N LEU A 775 -31.70 11.87 15.13
CA LEU A 775 -30.25 11.96 15.33
C LEU A 775 -29.52 12.63 14.16
N LEU A 776 -30.09 12.55 12.93
CA LEU A 776 -29.47 13.06 11.69
C LEU A 776 -29.98 14.45 11.26
N LEU A 777 -31.21 14.83 11.63
CA LEU A 777 -31.84 16.13 11.30
C LEU A 777 -31.86 17.14 12.46
N GLY A 778 -31.21 16.83 13.58
CA GLY A 778 -31.00 17.82 14.64
C GLY A 778 -32.27 18.22 15.40
N GLU A 779 -32.91 17.26 16.09
CA GLU A 779 -33.64 17.66 17.31
C GLU A 779 -32.69 18.11 18.43
N ARG A 780 -31.37 18.03 18.19
CA ARG A 780 -30.35 18.82 18.89
C ARG A 780 -29.71 19.81 17.89
N LYS A 781 -29.75 21.09 18.28
CA LYS A 781 -28.98 22.26 17.81
C LYS A 781 -28.77 22.40 16.27
N PRO A 782 -29.36 23.43 15.62
CA PRO A 782 -29.35 23.66 14.14
C PRO A 782 -28.00 23.74 13.41
N TRP A 783 -26.87 23.79 14.12
CA TRP A 783 -25.52 23.82 13.54
C TRP A 783 -24.87 22.43 13.44
N GLN A 784 -25.52 21.38 13.95
CA GLN A 784 -25.16 20.01 13.63
C GLN A 784 -25.61 19.75 12.19
N CYS A 785 -24.69 19.93 11.24
CA CYS A 785 -24.95 19.76 9.81
C CYS A 785 -25.61 18.41 9.53
N ALA A 786 -26.88 18.41 9.12
CA ALA A 786 -27.41 17.28 8.38
C ALA A 786 -26.44 17.01 7.20
N PRO A 787 -26.05 15.76 6.91
CA PRO A 787 -25.13 15.47 5.82
C PRO A 787 -25.70 15.95 4.48
N GLN A 788 -25.30 17.13 4.03
CA GLN A 788 -25.56 17.60 2.68
C GLN A 788 -24.43 17.07 1.80
N TRP A 789 -24.56 15.82 1.39
CA TRP A 789 -23.67 15.25 0.39
C TRP A 789 -24.18 15.62 -1.01
N ASP A 790 -23.30 16.24 -1.79
CA ASP A 790 -23.50 16.40 -3.23
C ASP A 790 -23.22 15.06 -3.95
N VAL A 791 -24.30 14.43 -4.43
CA VAL A 791 -24.27 13.12 -5.10
C VAL A 791 -23.45 13.11 -6.40
N GLU A 792 -23.10 14.29 -6.93
CA GLU A 792 -22.21 14.42 -8.07
C GLU A 792 -20.72 14.31 -7.68
N LYS A 793 -20.40 14.16 -6.40
CA LYS A 793 -19.03 13.97 -5.90
C LYS A 793 -18.72 12.50 -5.60
N PRO A 794 -17.48 12.04 -5.85
CA PRO A 794 -17.04 10.71 -5.48
C PRO A 794 -16.98 10.55 -3.97
N VAL A 795 -17.18 9.32 -3.51
CA VAL A 795 -17.15 8.94 -2.10
C VAL A 795 -15.90 8.09 -1.82
N PHE A 796 -15.15 8.39 -0.77
CA PHE A 796 -14.02 7.57 -0.35
C PHE A 796 -14.02 7.38 1.16
N GLU A 797 -14.23 6.13 1.58
CA GLU A 797 -14.17 5.72 2.98
C GLU A 797 -12.95 4.81 3.19
N GLY A 798 -11.84 5.40 3.62
CA GLY A 798 -10.51 4.76 3.57
C GLY A 798 -10.25 3.57 4.50
N GLU A 799 -11.26 2.96 5.14
CA GLU A 799 -11.08 2.02 6.26
C GLU A 799 -11.50 0.55 6.03
N GLY A 800 -11.95 0.17 4.84
CA GLY A 800 -12.64 -1.14 4.63
C GLY A 800 -11.84 -2.43 4.85
N LEU A 801 -10.55 -2.38 5.20
CA LEU A 801 -9.79 -3.56 5.60
C LEU A 801 -8.69 -3.22 6.60
N TYR A 802 -8.84 -3.62 7.86
CA TYR A 802 -7.87 -3.34 8.93
C TYR A 802 -6.91 -4.52 9.09
N VAL A 803 -5.62 -4.32 8.76
CA VAL A 803 -4.59 -5.36 8.89
C VAL A 803 -3.64 -5.01 10.03
N THR A 804 -3.74 -5.74 11.15
CA THR A 804 -2.73 -5.71 12.22
C THR A 804 -1.74 -6.85 12.12
N GLU A 805 -0.51 -6.63 12.59
CA GLU A 805 0.58 -7.62 12.57
C GLU A 805 0.15 -8.95 13.23
N GLY A 806 0.13 -10.02 12.45
CA GLY A 806 0.07 -11.40 12.95
C GLY A 806 -1.33 -11.97 13.16
N ARG A 807 -1.74 -12.80 12.19
CA ARG A 807 -2.74 -13.88 12.28
C ARG A 807 -4.24 -13.59 12.19
N GLU A 808 -4.69 -12.35 12.08
CA GLU A 808 -6.11 -12.11 11.78
C GLU A 808 -6.27 -11.18 10.56
N LEU A 809 -6.52 -11.80 9.40
CA LEU A 809 -7.16 -11.12 8.27
C LEU A 809 -8.64 -10.91 8.63
N GLY A 810 -8.92 -9.94 9.51
CA GLY A 810 -10.27 -9.40 9.66
C GLY A 810 -10.55 -8.48 8.49
N GLY A 811 -10.81 -9.03 7.30
CA GLY A 811 -10.93 -8.24 6.07
C GLY A 811 -12.26 -8.37 5.35
N TRP A 812 -12.81 -7.23 4.92
CA TRP A 812 -14.03 -7.06 4.15
C TRP A 812 -13.68 -6.59 2.73
N TRP A 813 -14.29 -7.17 1.69
CA TRP A 813 -14.00 -6.86 0.28
C TRP A 813 -14.98 -5.82 -0.28
N LEU A 814 -14.50 -4.65 -0.76
CA LEU A 814 -15.42 -3.58 -1.22
C LEU A 814 -14.88 -2.85 -2.48
N GLY A 815 -15.81 -2.50 -3.39
CA GLY A 815 -15.56 -1.83 -4.68
C GLY A 815 -15.82 -2.71 -5.92
N ASP A 816 -15.50 -2.23 -7.12
CA ASP A 816 -15.71 -2.93 -8.41
C ASP A 816 -15.05 -4.33 -8.49
N ALA A 817 -14.10 -4.62 -7.60
CA ALA A 817 -13.51 -5.94 -7.41
C ALA A 817 -14.50 -7.01 -6.93
N ALA A 818 -15.66 -6.64 -6.37
CA ALA A 818 -16.76 -7.57 -6.12
C ALA A 818 -17.40 -8.09 -7.42
N TYR A 819 -17.09 -7.49 -8.58
CA TYR A 819 -17.69 -7.76 -9.88
C TYR A 819 -16.68 -8.08 -11.00
N LEU A 820 -15.38 -8.17 -10.69
CA LEU A 820 -14.40 -8.62 -11.68
C LEU A 820 -14.78 -10.05 -12.15
N PRO A 821 -14.69 -10.35 -13.46
CA PRO A 821 -14.83 -11.72 -13.99
C PRO A 821 -13.61 -12.61 -13.65
N GLU A 822 -12.75 -12.12 -12.75
CA GLU A 822 -11.60 -12.81 -12.17
C GLU A 822 -12.04 -14.05 -11.38
N PRO A 823 -11.16 -15.06 -11.27
CA PRO A 823 -11.56 -16.43 -11.02
C PRO A 823 -12.29 -16.64 -9.69
N ILE A 824 -13.11 -17.69 -9.70
CA ILE A 824 -14.17 -18.03 -8.73
C ILE A 824 -13.69 -18.19 -7.27
N GLU A 825 -12.38 -18.28 -7.09
CA GLU A 825 -11.61 -18.52 -5.86
C GLU A 825 -11.66 -17.39 -4.81
N TRP A 826 -12.30 -16.26 -5.10
CA TRP A 826 -12.49 -15.17 -4.14
C TRP A 826 -13.87 -15.12 -3.49
N ARG A 827 -14.84 -15.85 -4.05
CA ARG A 827 -16.22 -15.91 -3.53
C ARG A 827 -16.37 -16.54 -2.13
N PRO A 828 -15.49 -17.45 -1.68
CA PRO A 828 -15.58 -18.02 -0.35
C PRO A 828 -15.61 -17.03 0.82
N LEU A 829 -14.67 -16.08 0.79
CA LEU A 829 -14.57 -15.05 1.82
C LEU A 829 -15.77 -14.08 1.76
N ALA A 830 -16.38 -13.93 0.58
CA ALA A 830 -17.57 -13.11 0.36
C ALA A 830 -18.89 -13.75 0.84
N ILE A 831 -18.89 -15.05 1.19
CA ILE A 831 -20.12 -15.82 1.46
C ILE A 831 -20.37 -16.06 2.96
N ARG A 832 -19.34 -16.04 3.81
CA ARG A 832 -19.53 -15.90 5.28
C ARG A 832 -20.25 -14.60 5.68
N LEU A 833 -20.42 -13.70 4.72
CA LEU A 833 -21.05 -12.40 4.81
C LEU A 833 -22.54 -12.50 4.41
N TRP A 834 -23.35 -13.19 5.20
CA TRP A 834 -24.82 -13.18 5.02
C TRP A 834 -25.40 -11.75 5.14
N ALA A 835 -24.67 -10.83 5.78
CA ALA A 835 -24.92 -9.39 5.78
C ALA A 835 -24.60 -8.68 4.45
N ASP A 836 -23.83 -9.29 3.54
CA ASP A 836 -23.40 -8.71 2.26
C ASP A 836 -24.38 -8.94 1.12
N ARG A 837 -25.34 -9.85 1.24
CA ARG A 837 -26.39 -10.01 0.21
C ARG A 837 -27.35 -8.81 0.17
N LEU A 838 -27.60 -8.20 1.33
CA LEU A 838 -28.28 -6.89 1.43
C LEU A 838 -27.40 -5.76 0.91
N ARG A 839 -26.06 -5.89 1.01
CA ARG A 839 -25.09 -4.88 0.55
C ARG A 839 -24.78 -4.92 -0.93
N GLY A 840 -24.77 -6.11 -1.55
CA GLY A 840 -24.73 -6.29 -3.01
C GLY A 840 -25.92 -5.64 -3.72
N LEU A 841 -27.08 -5.60 -3.07
CA LEU A 841 -28.25 -4.83 -3.50
C LEU A 841 -28.00 -3.31 -3.46
N TYR A 842 -27.27 -2.81 -2.45
CA TYR A 842 -26.86 -1.39 -2.38
C TYR A 842 -25.84 -1.03 -3.46
N HIS A 843 -24.90 -1.92 -3.80
CA HIS A 843 -23.92 -1.73 -4.88
C HIS A 843 -24.57 -1.63 -6.27
N GLU A 844 -25.60 -2.43 -6.55
CA GLU A 844 -26.39 -2.34 -7.79
C GLU A 844 -27.06 -0.95 -7.91
N VAL A 845 -27.52 -0.37 -6.79
CA VAL A 845 -28.14 0.97 -6.74
C VAL A 845 -27.11 2.09 -6.96
N TYR A 846 -25.91 2.02 -6.39
CA TYR A 846 -24.83 2.99 -6.65
C TYR A 846 -24.32 2.93 -8.10
N ARG A 847 -24.25 1.72 -8.68
CA ARG A 847 -23.91 1.53 -10.10
C ARG A 847 -25.00 2.07 -11.03
N GLN A 848 -26.27 1.78 -10.76
CA GLN A 848 -27.41 2.38 -11.47
C GLN A 848 -27.44 3.92 -11.33
N ALA A 849 -26.82 4.44 -10.28
CA ALA A 849 -26.67 5.86 -10.01
C ALA A 849 -25.39 6.50 -10.58
N GLY A 850 -24.45 5.74 -11.14
CA GLY A 850 -23.22 6.25 -11.76
C GLY A 850 -22.12 6.73 -10.79
N ILE A 851 -22.15 6.33 -9.52
CA ILE A 851 -21.23 6.81 -8.47
C ILE A 851 -20.02 5.86 -8.34
N SER A 852 -18.79 6.38 -8.41
CA SER A 852 -17.59 5.61 -8.01
C SER A 852 -17.22 5.97 -6.57
N GLY A 853 -17.13 4.96 -5.70
CA GLY A 853 -16.65 5.19 -4.36
C GLY A 853 -16.48 3.93 -3.54
N PHE A 854 -15.53 3.98 -2.62
CA PHE A 854 -15.30 2.94 -1.62
C PHE A 854 -16.15 3.29 -0.38
N LEU A 855 -16.99 2.35 0.05
CA LEU A 855 -17.83 2.44 1.25
C LEU A 855 -17.21 1.53 2.32
N GLY A 856 -17.19 1.99 3.56
CA GLY A 856 -16.81 1.28 4.77
C GLY A 856 -18.01 1.17 5.73
N HIS A 857 -18.16 -0.02 6.29
CA HIS A 857 -18.88 -0.46 7.49
C HIS A 857 -20.23 0.13 7.95
N VAL A 858 -21.23 -0.77 8.10
CA VAL A 858 -21.38 -1.53 9.38
C VAL A 858 -20.77 -2.90 9.22
#